data_AF-A0A661N215-F1
#
_entry.id   AF-A0A661N215-F1
#
_cell.length_a   1.000
_cell.length_b   1.000
_cell.length_c   1.000
_cell.angle_alpha   90.00
_cell.angle_beta   90.00
_cell.angle_gamma   90.00
#
_symmetry.space_group_name_H-M   'P 1'
#
loop_
_entity.id
_entity.type
_entity.pdbx_description
1 polymer ?
#
loop_
_entity_poly.entity_id
_entity_poly.type
_entity_poly.pdbx_seq_one_letter_code
_entity_poly.pdbx_strand_id
1 'polypeptide(L)'
;MEHWKQGGELIDGMKRGLSGSGVHDIHATNRPRPLGRDQYTARGTRSNVGTTLCFAILVAGCAAPTSPSEPSAGSPAEALSMGGVEGERGARLEADDGGAISVFRSAVYREDLTEETLAIRRTSPRPPPLDDRTGLEVAIDFLQATAAERASDDQIRVLVTLPDPESSDWIDGVARLEETDRHAAIDRRRTRLRPSQDDMDSDLRALGARVLGRHWIHNSLIAEVPAGLIPRLLEIPNADFAIAEAEVRLGANYDGLYLSEYTNRRYLDLVGFYGESRGRVSSPSDNIKIAIVEGTNHLNVGHPGWLDYPGGPTRIKAYKSCDSGSCSTMISATPPHPHATQVAWAAAGSIEQGQDPNFPYPGDQLSRSGMLREAEIYFYSPQSAAGVVSAFQEAITDGVDVFNYSTGMSGCGEVGACDPRMDCIGINATLKAVADAGIVTTACGGNCGGGGTACNEWYPAIRSEALAVSALASSIPTPGWDLELSSDVCRGNVPVTTVGGLTATTAGIGIVAPGDIRNYFDSTSNGYVATGVGGCSIAAPIVAGGVGALRDALKYFGWGANDARMLMTNLFVLADATNGTTPFFEVNNRVDDWSGYGRMWLHWPNINAAAGPSDPWLAAPFGWGWRTFVIYQGQTVEWSVGSSAAEPSGITEWKWALMWTESDFTQVADIIIEAIDKCDGDRVLRSDVTFSLRKRIHMDGSEVAGKCVYMRARGL
;
A
#
# COMPACT_ATOMS: atom_id res chain seq x y z
N MET A 1 50.27 -15.20 9.37
CA MET A 1 50.94 -16.28 10.13
C MET A 1 50.16 -17.57 9.90
N GLU A 2 50.86 -18.69 9.86
CA GLU A 2 50.41 -19.92 9.18
C GLU A 2 49.68 -20.95 10.07
N HIS A 3 49.17 -21.99 9.39
CA HIS A 3 48.57 -23.24 9.88
C HIS A 3 47.12 -23.10 10.40
N TRP A 4 46.19 -23.98 10.04
CA TRP A 4 46.32 -25.44 9.82
C TRP A 4 45.87 -25.97 8.44
N LYS A 5 46.18 -27.26 8.18
CA LYS A 5 45.92 -28.03 6.93
C LYS A 5 45.46 -29.47 7.29
N GLN A 6 45.02 -30.22 6.27
CA GLN A 6 44.65 -31.67 6.26
C GLN A 6 43.24 -31.96 6.83
N GLY A 7 42.43 -32.88 6.29
CA GLY A 7 42.55 -33.87 5.19
C GLY A 7 41.57 -35.03 5.49
N GLY A 8 41.05 -35.85 4.57
CA GLY A 8 41.23 -36.00 3.12
C GLY A 8 40.12 -36.89 2.51
N GLU A 9 40.34 -37.41 1.30
CA GLU A 9 39.34 -38.05 0.42
C GLU A 9 39.00 -39.52 0.74
N LEU A 10 37.88 -40.01 0.19
CA LEU A 10 37.73 -41.43 -0.20
C LEU A 10 36.87 -41.55 -1.47
N ILE A 11 37.25 -42.45 -2.38
CA ILE A 11 36.74 -42.59 -3.76
C ILE A 11 36.34 -44.06 -4.05
N ASP A 12 35.53 -44.25 -5.12
CA ASP A 12 35.09 -45.49 -5.79
C ASP A 12 34.04 -46.38 -5.08
N GLY A 13 33.03 -46.93 -5.78
CA GLY A 13 32.64 -46.76 -7.20
C GLY A 13 31.88 -48.00 -7.75
N MET A 14 30.93 -47.85 -8.69
CA MET A 14 30.41 -48.99 -9.49
C MET A 14 29.72 -48.62 -10.82
N LYS A 15 30.43 -48.93 -11.92
CA LYS A 15 30.02 -49.50 -13.24
C LYS A 15 28.73 -49.06 -13.97
N ARG A 16 28.93 -48.66 -15.24
CA ARG A 16 27.92 -48.62 -16.33
C ARG A 16 27.86 -49.95 -17.10
N GLY A 17 26.76 -50.16 -17.83
CA GLY A 17 26.78 -50.80 -19.15
C GLY A 17 25.70 -51.84 -19.44
N LEU A 18 24.82 -51.59 -20.42
CA LEU A 18 24.89 -52.22 -21.76
C LEU A 18 23.76 -51.75 -22.69
N SER A 19 24.01 -51.89 -24.00
CA SER A 19 23.17 -51.52 -25.15
C SER A 19 22.31 -52.69 -25.67
N GLY A 20 21.19 -52.40 -26.35
CA GLY A 20 20.43 -53.41 -27.12
C GLY A 20 19.38 -52.79 -28.05
N SER A 21 19.31 -53.27 -29.30
CA SER A 21 18.55 -52.66 -30.41
C SER A 21 17.50 -53.61 -31.04
N GLY A 22 16.45 -53.04 -31.65
CA GLY A 22 15.49 -53.71 -32.56
C GLY A 22 14.15 -52.96 -32.56
N VAL A 23 13.72 -52.23 -33.59
CA VAL A 23 13.46 -52.59 -35.02
C VAL A 23 12.35 -53.63 -35.17
N HIS A 24 11.14 -53.18 -35.55
CA HIS A 24 10.25 -53.87 -36.48
C HIS A 24 9.17 -52.93 -37.04
N ASP A 25 9.23 -52.63 -38.34
CA ASP A 25 8.13 -52.07 -39.15
C ASP A 25 7.15 -53.18 -39.58
N ILE A 26 5.84 -52.93 -39.55
CA ILE A 26 4.86 -53.55 -40.46
C ILE A 26 3.74 -52.56 -40.88
N HIS A 27 3.62 -52.42 -42.21
CA HIS A 27 2.59 -51.85 -43.08
C HIS A 27 1.25 -51.24 -42.60
N ALA A 28 0.97 -50.10 -43.25
CA ALA A 28 -0.28 -49.36 -43.45
C ALA A 28 -1.46 -50.11 -44.13
N THR A 29 -2.69 -49.58 -43.96
CA THR A 29 -3.70 -49.40 -45.05
C THR A 29 -4.77 -48.31 -44.76
N ASN A 30 -4.91 -47.38 -45.71
CA ASN A 30 -6.09 -46.67 -46.26
C ASN A 30 -7.32 -46.14 -45.45
N ARG A 31 -7.81 -44.98 -45.95
CA ARG A 31 -9.02 -44.15 -45.67
C ARG A 31 -10.36 -44.86 -46.06
N PRO A 32 -11.60 -44.34 -45.77
CA PRO A 32 -11.99 -42.94 -45.51
C PRO A 32 -13.11 -42.62 -44.46
N ARG A 33 -13.40 -41.30 -44.32
CA ARG A 33 -14.56 -40.61 -43.68
C ARG A 33 -15.93 -41.07 -44.26
N PRO A 34 -17.15 -40.77 -43.68
CA PRO A 34 -17.47 -39.53 -42.94
C PRO A 34 -18.61 -39.52 -41.86
N LEU A 35 -18.84 -38.31 -41.33
CA LEU A 35 -20.07 -37.75 -40.69
C LEU A 35 -20.54 -38.26 -39.31
N GLY A 36 -20.75 -37.29 -38.42
CA GLY A 36 -21.35 -37.45 -37.09
C GLY A 36 -21.29 -36.15 -36.29
N ARG A 37 -22.20 -35.20 -36.55
CA ARG A 37 -22.49 -34.11 -35.60
C ARG A 37 -23.30 -34.73 -34.47
N ASP A 38 -22.91 -34.52 -33.22
CA ASP A 38 -23.90 -34.35 -32.16
C ASP A 38 -23.36 -33.59 -30.93
N GLN A 39 -24.33 -33.06 -30.19
CA GLN A 39 -24.27 -31.99 -29.21
C GLN A 39 -23.37 -32.26 -27.99
N TYR A 40 -22.49 -31.30 -27.67
CA TYR A 40 -21.97 -31.12 -26.31
C TYR A 40 -22.69 -29.95 -25.64
N THR A 41 -23.66 -30.26 -24.79
CA THR A 41 -24.20 -29.31 -23.80
C THR A 41 -23.24 -29.22 -22.62
N ALA A 42 -22.31 -28.26 -22.68
CA ALA A 42 -21.46 -27.94 -21.54
C ALA A 42 -22.31 -27.37 -20.40
N ARG A 43 -22.64 -28.20 -19.40
CA ARG A 43 -23.07 -27.70 -18.09
C ARG A 43 -21.85 -27.06 -17.41
N GLY A 44 -21.73 -25.74 -17.50
CA GLY A 44 -20.73 -25.00 -16.76
C GLY A 44 -20.93 -25.21 -15.26
N THR A 45 -19.97 -25.88 -14.62
CA THR A 45 -19.84 -25.90 -13.16
C THR A 45 -19.40 -24.52 -12.71
N ARG A 46 -20.30 -23.77 -12.07
CA ARG A 46 -19.91 -22.51 -11.41
C ARG A 46 -18.93 -22.84 -10.28
N SER A 47 -17.70 -22.34 -10.41
CA SER A 47 -16.73 -22.33 -9.31
C SER A 47 -17.12 -21.24 -8.33
N ASN A 48 -17.27 -21.57 -7.05
CA ASN A 48 -17.46 -20.57 -6.01
C ASN A 48 -16.14 -19.81 -5.81
N VAL A 49 -16.05 -18.60 -6.34
CA VAL A 49 -14.98 -17.65 -6.02
C VAL A 49 -15.35 -16.94 -4.73
N GLY A 50 -14.38 -16.75 -3.83
CA GLY A 50 -14.55 -16.05 -2.56
C GLY A 50 -13.56 -14.92 -2.42
N THR A 51 -14.05 -13.72 -2.14
CA THR A 51 -13.24 -12.50 -2.06
C THR A 51 -12.98 -12.14 -0.59
N THR A 52 -11.77 -11.67 -0.29
CA THR A 52 -11.41 -11.23 1.07
C THR A 52 -11.66 -9.72 1.21
N LEU A 53 -12.45 -9.36 2.22
CA LEU A 53 -12.96 -8.02 2.48
C LEU A 53 -12.34 -7.45 3.75
N CYS A 54 -11.77 -6.25 3.70
CA CYS A 54 -11.24 -5.53 4.87
C CYS A 54 -12.04 -4.25 5.10
N PHE A 55 -12.38 -3.93 6.35
CA PHE A 55 -13.09 -2.69 6.68
C PHE A 55 -12.64 -2.12 8.04
N ALA A 56 -12.75 -0.81 8.19
CA ALA A 56 -12.46 -0.04 9.40
C ALA A 56 -13.63 0.90 9.72
N ILE A 57 -13.78 1.19 11.01
CA ILE A 57 -14.92 1.87 11.61
C ILE A 57 -14.38 2.90 12.58
N LEU A 58 -14.80 4.14 12.42
CA LEU A 58 -14.59 5.21 13.38
C LEU A 58 -15.94 5.73 13.85
N VAL A 59 -16.10 5.77 15.16
CA VAL A 59 -17.28 6.26 15.87
C VAL A 59 -16.85 7.47 16.69
N ALA A 60 -17.44 8.64 16.44
CA ALA A 60 -17.10 9.88 17.10
C ALA A 60 -18.32 10.50 17.79
N GLY A 61 -18.09 11.08 18.97
CA GLY A 61 -19.14 11.64 19.81
C GLY A 61 -18.67 12.87 20.58
N CYS A 62 -18.94 14.04 20.02
CA CYS A 62 -18.67 15.30 20.70
C CYS A 62 -19.79 15.60 21.71
N ALA A 63 -19.49 15.52 23.00
CA ALA A 63 -20.32 16.17 24.01
C ALA A 63 -20.39 17.68 23.72
N ALA A 64 -21.60 18.22 23.56
CA ALA A 64 -21.79 19.66 23.31
C ALA A 64 -21.11 20.48 24.42
N PRO A 65 -20.36 21.56 24.08
CA PRO A 65 -19.63 22.33 25.08
C PRO A 65 -20.62 22.95 26.07
N THR A 66 -20.62 22.43 27.30
CA THR A 66 -21.34 23.06 28.42
C THR A 66 -20.74 24.45 28.62
N SER A 67 -21.55 25.49 28.43
CA SER A 67 -21.14 26.88 28.66
C SER A 67 -20.50 27.00 30.05
N PRO A 68 -19.27 27.52 30.18
CA PRO A 68 -18.58 27.58 31.46
C PRO A 68 -19.37 28.49 32.41
N SER A 69 -19.96 27.90 33.45
CA SER A 69 -20.48 28.65 34.60
C SER A 69 -19.31 29.32 35.30
N GLU A 70 -19.38 30.63 35.51
CA GLU A 70 -18.33 31.42 36.17
C GLU A 70 -17.92 30.80 37.51
N PRO A 71 -16.63 30.49 37.74
CA PRO A 71 -16.16 30.02 39.03
C PRO A 71 -16.19 31.18 40.03
N SER A 72 -17.02 31.07 41.07
CA SER A 72 -17.10 32.05 42.15
C SER A 72 -15.77 32.13 42.91
N ALA A 73 -15.22 33.34 43.06
CA ALA A 73 -13.93 33.57 43.72
C ALA A 73 -13.91 33.14 45.20
N GLY A 74 -12.83 32.44 45.62
CA GLY A 74 -12.79 31.76 46.92
C GLY A 74 -11.41 31.43 47.51
N SER A 75 -10.44 32.35 47.45
CA SER A 75 -9.23 32.42 48.33
C SER A 75 -8.21 31.25 48.38
N PRO A 76 -6.97 31.47 48.89
CA PRO A 76 -5.80 30.82 48.30
C PRO A 76 -4.93 29.96 49.22
N ALA A 77 -4.00 29.28 48.55
CA ALA A 77 -2.66 28.87 49.00
C ALA A 77 -2.53 27.71 50.00
N GLU A 78 -1.93 26.61 49.51
CA GLU A 78 -0.83 25.96 50.21
C GLU A 78 0.21 25.48 49.17
N ALA A 79 1.48 25.80 49.40
CA ALA A 79 2.59 25.43 48.53
C ALA A 79 3.36 24.26 49.17
N LEU A 80 3.54 23.17 48.43
CA LEU A 80 4.34 22.02 48.86
C LEU A 80 5.47 21.72 47.86
N SER A 81 6.63 21.40 48.42
CA SER A 81 7.92 21.39 47.74
C SER A 81 8.14 20.18 46.84
N MET A 82 8.73 20.40 45.66
CA MET A 82 9.31 19.32 44.87
C MET A 82 10.56 18.74 45.57
N GLY A 83 10.45 17.50 46.05
CA GLY A 83 11.60 16.65 46.37
C GLY A 83 11.77 15.61 45.27
N GLY A 84 12.92 15.60 44.59
CA GLY A 84 13.18 14.66 43.50
C GLY A 84 13.44 13.24 44.00
N VAL A 85 12.90 12.24 43.30
CA VAL A 85 13.26 10.83 43.43
C VAL A 85 13.25 10.21 42.03
N GLU A 86 14.42 9.78 41.56
CA GLU A 86 14.53 8.84 40.43
C GLU A 86 13.98 7.48 40.87
N GLY A 87 13.16 6.84 40.03
CA GLY A 87 12.63 5.52 40.37
C GLY A 87 11.70 4.95 39.30
N GLU A 88 12.20 3.92 38.61
CA GLU A 88 11.41 3.08 37.71
C GLU A 88 10.16 2.53 38.43
N ARG A 89 8.96 2.83 37.92
CA ARG A 89 7.73 2.13 38.32
C ARG A 89 6.79 1.96 37.13
N GLY A 90 6.57 0.70 36.74
CA GLY A 90 5.39 0.33 35.97
C GLY A 90 4.13 0.61 36.79
N ALA A 91 3.25 1.48 36.28
CA ALA A 91 2.02 1.85 36.96
C ALA A 91 0.99 0.70 36.88
N ARG A 92 0.84 -0.05 37.97
CA ARG A 92 -0.30 -0.94 38.18
C ARG A 92 -1.41 -0.14 38.86
N LEU A 93 -2.41 0.28 38.09
CA LEU A 93 -3.59 0.99 38.61
C LEU A 93 -4.54 -0.01 39.28
N GLU A 94 -4.67 0.09 40.60
CA GLU A 94 -5.84 -0.41 41.32
C GLU A 94 -6.91 0.69 41.34
N ALA A 95 -8.17 0.31 41.15
CA ALA A 95 -9.29 1.25 41.07
C ALA A 95 -9.95 1.40 42.44
N ASP A 96 -10.24 2.64 42.82
CA ASP A 96 -11.03 2.99 44.00
C ASP A 96 -12.46 3.37 43.56
N ASP A 97 -13.47 2.86 44.26
CA ASP A 97 -14.88 2.97 43.86
C ASP A 97 -15.46 4.36 44.19
N GLY A 98 -15.83 5.17 43.17
CA GLY A 98 -16.45 6.47 43.49
C GLY A 98 -16.74 7.47 42.36
N GLY A 99 -16.81 7.07 41.09
CA GLY A 99 -17.14 8.01 40.02
C GLY A 99 -17.18 7.36 38.66
N ALA A 100 -18.35 7.30 38.02
CA ALA A 100 -18.54 6.62 36.74
C ALA A 100 -17.99 7.42 35.55
N ILE A 101 -16.66 7.54 35.48
CA ILE A 101 -15.99 7.68 34.19
C ILE A 101 -16.05 6.29 33.55
N SER A 102 -17.10 6.03 32.77
CA SER A 102 -17.10 4.90 31.85
C SER A 102 -16.12 5.21 30.73
N VAL A 103 -14.82 5.06 31.01
CA VAL A 103 -13.88 4.64 29.97
C VAL A 103 -14.52 3.38 29.41
N PHE A 104 -15.07 3.49 28.19
CA PHE A 104 -15.39 2.31 27.43
C PHE A 104 -14.09 1.51 27.41
N ARG A 105 -14.06 0.39 28.15
CA ARG A 105 -13.07 -0.64 27.85
C ARG A 105 -13.29 -0.91 26.38
N SER A 106 -12.32 -0.51 25.57
CA SER A 106 -12.20 -0.97 24.20
C SER A 106 -12.16 -2.48 24.33
N ALA A 107 -13.32 -3.10 24.16
CA ALA A 107 -13.44 -4.52 23.99
C ALA A 107 -12.78 -4.77 22.65
N VAL A 108 -11.46 -4.98 22.70
CA VAL A 108 -10.67 -5.49 21.59
C VAL A 108 -11.23 -6.89 21.35
N TYR A 109 -12.32 -6.94 20.59
CA TYR A 109 -12.98 -8.16 20.15
C TYR A 109 -12.08 -8.84 19.13
N ARG A 110 -11.01 -9.43 19.66
CA ARG A 110 -10.26 -10.47 18.99
C ARG A 110 -11.13 -11.72 19.05
N GLU A 111 -12.09 -11.78 18.13
CA GLU A 111 -12.64 -13.07 17.72
C GLU A 111 -11.50 -13.79 17.01
N ASP A 112 -10.76 -14.59 17.78
CA ASP A 112 -9.81 -15.54 17.24
C ASP A 112 -10.57 -16.40 16.21
N LEU A 113 -10.07 -16.42 14.97
CA LEU A 113 -10.63 -17.25 13.91
C LEU A 113 -10.79 -18.67 14.44
N THR A 114 -12.04 -19.13 14.55
CA THR A 114 -12.31 -20.44 15.15
C THR A 114 -11.52 -21.53 14.42
N GLU A 115 -11.09 -22.57 15.14
CA GLU A 115 -10.46 -23.75 14.51
C GLU A 115 -11.31 -24.32 13.37
N GLU A 116 -12.64 -24.17 13.44
CA GLU A 116 -13.59 -24.47 12.37
C GLU A 116 -13.39 -23.58 11.12
N THR A 117 -13.22 -22.26 11.28
CA THR A 117 -12.90 -21.35 10.17
C THR A 117 -11.54 -21.67 9.54
N LEU A 118 -10.54 -22.00 10.36
CA LEU A 118 -9.22 -22.45 9.89
C LEU A 118 -9.28 -23.81 9.19
N ALA A 119 -10.12 -24.73 9.66
CA ALA A 119 -10.35 -26.03 9.04
C ALA A 119 -11.08 -25.91 7.69
N ILE A 120 -12.08 -25.03 7.57
CA ILE A 120 -12.75 -24.71 6.31
C ILE A 120 -11.74 -24.13 5.30
N ARG A 121 -10.84 -23.24 5.73
CA ARG A 121 -9.76 -22.69 4.87
C ARG A 121 -8.77 -23.76 4.39
N ARG A 122 -8.58 -24.84 5.14
CA ARG A 122 -7.71 -25.99 4.78
C ARG A 122 -8.40 -27.07 3.94
N THR A 123 -9.73 -27.13 3.94
CA THR A 123 -10.51 -28.23 3.32
C THR A 123 -11.34 -27.81 2.12
N SER A 124 -11.56 -26.50 1.93
CA SER A 124 -12.21 -25.97 0.73
C SER A 124 -11.35 -26.25 -0.50
N PRO A 125 -11.88 -26.89 -1.56
CA PRO A 125 -11.18 -26.98 -2.84
C PRO A 125 -10.89 -25.57 -3.33
N ARG A 126 -9.61 -25.21 -3.48
CA ARG A 126 -9.24 -23.95 -4.14
C ARG A 126 -9.85 -23.96 -5.55
N PRO A 127 -10.42 -22.84 -6.04
CA PRO A 127 -10.70 -22.73 -7.47
C PRO A 127 -9.39 -22.96 -8.24
N PRO A 128 -9.43 -23.63 -9.41
CA PRO A 128 -8.27 -23.68 -10.28
C PRO A 128 -7.86 -22.24 -10.64
N PRO A 129 -6.55 -21.95 -10.84
CA PRO A 129 -6.13 -20.64 -11.31
C PRO A 129 -6.90 -20.31 -12.60
N LEU A 130 -7.51 -19.12 -12.63
CA LEU A 130 -8.23 -18.63 -13.80
C LEU A 130 -7.25 -18.37 -14.95
N ASP A 131 -7.70 -18.65 -16.15
CA ASP A 131 -6.92 -18.59 -17.39
C ASP A 131 -6.78 -17.12 -17.84
N ASP A 132 -5.82 -16.39 -17.25
CA ASP A 132 -5.58 -14.94 -17.45
C ASP A 132 -4.96 -14.59 -18.82
N ARG A 133 -5.44 -15.27 -19.87
CA ARG A 133 -4.98 -15.07 -21.25
C ARG A 133 -5.28 -13.67 -21.77
N THR A 134 -6.30 -13.00 -21.24
CA THR A 134 -6.73 -11.70 -21.75
C THR A 134 -5.85 -10.52 -21.32
N GLY A 135 -5.21 -10.57 -20.15
CA GLY A 135 -4.16 -9.60 -19.78
C GLY A 135 -2.87 -9.84 -20.55
N LEU A 136 -2.53 -11.12 -20.72
CA LEU A 136 -1.42 -11.56 -21.57
C LEU A 136 -1.56 -11.07 -23.02
N GLU A 137 -2.73 -11.21 -23.64
CA GLU A 137 -3.00 -10.74 -25.01
C GLU A 137 -2.71 -9.23 -25.18
N VAL A 138 -3.12 -8.38 -24.23
CA VAL A 138 -2.86 -6.93 -24.28
C VAL A 138 -1.38 -6.61 -24.12
N ALA A 139 -0.69 -7.28 -23.18
CA ALA A 139 0.76 -7.09 -22.98
C ALA A 139 1.56 -7.56 -24.21
N ILE A 140 1.12 -8.65 -24.86
CA ILE A 140 1.67 -9.14 -26.13
C ILE A 140 1.46 -8.14 -27.27
N ASP A 141 0.24 -7.62 -27.45
CA ASP A 141 -0.06 -6.63 -28.50
C ASP A 141 0.77 -5.34 -28.32
N PHE A 142 0.91 -4.86 -27.08
CA PHE A 142 1.74 -3.70 -26.76
C PHE A 142 3.24 -3.95 -26.99
N LEU A 143 3.73 -5.15 -26.66
CA LEU A 143 5.10 -5.59 -26.93
C LEU A 143 5.37 -5.70 -28.43
N GLN A 144 4.42 -6.23 -29.21
CA GLN A 144 4.51 -6.29 -30.68
C GLN A 144 4.47 -4.89 -31.31
N ALA A 145 3.61 -3.99 -30.83
CA ALA A 145 3.53 -2.61 -31.30
C ALA A 145 4.86 -1.87 -31.08
N THR A 146 5.39 -1.92 -29.85
CA THR A 146 6.70 -1.32 -29.54
C THR A 146 7.84 -1.94 -30.36
N ALA A 147 7.78 -3.25 -30.64
CA ALA A 147 8.75 -3.92 -31.50
C ALA A 147 8.67 -3.50 -32.97
N ALA A 148 7.47 -3.16 -33.46
CA ALA A 148 7.27 -2.66 -34.82
C ALA A 148 7.72 -1.18 -34.99
N GLU A 149 7.81 -0.42 -33.90
CA GLU A 149 8.26 0.98 -33.89
C GLU A 149 9.79 1.15 -33.76
N ARG A 150 10.52 0.09 -33.35
CA ARG A 150 11.98 0.11 -33.17
C ARG A 150 12.72 -0.57 -34.34
N ALA A 151 14.02 -0.31 -34.49
CA ALA A 151 14.86 -1.03 -35.46
C ALA A 151 15.03 -2.50 -35.04
N SER A 152 15.22 -3.41 -36.01
CA SER A 152 15.22 -4.87 -35.74
C SER A 152 16.26 -5.35 -34.72
N ASP A 153 17.35 -4.59 -34.56
CA ASP A 153 18.48 -4.80 -33.66
C ASP A 153 18.42 -3.97 -32.37
N ASP A 154 17.48 -3.02 -32.26
CA ASP A 154 17.23 -2.30 -31.01
C ASP A 154 16.83 -3.29 -29.92
N GLN A 155 17.40 -3.11 -28.73
CA GLN A 155 17.05 -3.94 -27.59
C GLN A 155 15.76 -3.44 -26.94
N ILE A 156 14.84 -4.37 -26.70
CA ILE A 156 13.64 -4.15 -25.89
C ILE A 156 13.82 -4.94 -24.61
N ARG A 157 13.63 -4.28 -23.47
CA ARG A 157 13.62 -4.94 -22.16
C ARG A 157 12.26 -5.60 -21.96
N VAL A 158 12.27 -6.92 -21.84
CA VAL A 158 11.08 -7.75 -21.68
C VAL A 158 11.18 -8.55 -20.38
N LEU A 159 10.16 -8.48 -19.53
CA LEU A 159 9.95 -9.49 -18.47
C LEU A 159 9.33 -10.74 -19.07
N VAL A 160 9.81 -11.90 -18.63
CA VAL A 160 9.32 -13.24 -18.90
C VAL A 160 8.83 -13.86 -17.58
N THR A 161 7.52 -13.96 -17.36
CA THR A 161 6.93 -14.65 -16.20
C THR A 161 6.71 -16.13 -16.52
N LEU A 162 6.91 -16.99 -15.52
CA LEU A 162 6.84 -18.45 -15.59
C LEU A 162 5.79 -18.98 -14.59
N PRO A 163 5.25 -20.18 -14.80
CA PRO A 163 4.45 -20.88 -13.80
C PRO A 163 5.14 -20.97 -12.44
N ASP A 164 4.41 -20.61 -11.38
CA ASP A 164 4.90 -20.71 -10.01
C ASP A 164 4.67 -22.13 -9.45
N PRO A 165 5.71 -22.84 -8.98
CA PRO A 165 5.55 -24.15 -8.34
C PRO A 165 4.91 -24.09 -6.94
N GLU A 166 4.68 -22.90 -6.37
CA GLU A 166 4.09 -22.71 -5.04
C GLU A 166 2.85 -21.81 -5.07
N SER A 167 1.97 -21.96 -4.07
CA SER A 167 0.85 -21.01 -3.91
C SER A 167 1.31 -19.69 -3.30
N SER A 168 0.67 -18.59 -3.73
CA SER A 168 0.83 -17.21 -3.24
C SER A 168 1.07 -17.05 -1.73
N ASP A 169 0.41 -17.87 -0.93
CA ASP A 169 0.39 -17.87 0.54
C ASP A 169 1.78 -18.02 1.19
N TRP A 170 2.83 -18.34 0.41
CA TRP A 170 4.20 -18.43 0.94
C TRP A 170 4.73 -17.06 1.43
N ILE A 171 4.26 -15.96 0.85
CA ILE A 171 4.74 -14.60 1.13
C ILE A 171 4.22 -14.08 2.48
N ASP A 172 2.94 -14.33 2.78
CA ASP A 172 2.33 -14.14 4.12
C ASP A 172 3.21 -14.74 5.22
N GLY A 173 3.73 -15.95 4.96
CA GLY A 173 4.59 -16.68 5.88
C GLY A 173 5.96 -16.01 6.05
N VAL A 174 6.65 -15.72 4.95
CA VAL A 174 8.01 -15.16 4.96
C VAL A 174 8.06 -13.74 5.52
N ALA A 175 7.03 -12.95 5.27
CA ALA A 175 6.94 -11.59 5.76
C ALA A 175 6.89 -11.48 7.29
N ARG A 176 6.33 -12.48 7.97
CA ARG A 176 6.17 -12.53 9.43
C ARG A 176 7.38 -13.13 10.16
N LEU A 177 8.41 -13.55 9.42
CA LEU A 177 9.63 -14.07 9.99
C LEU A 177 10.56 -12.93 10.46
N GLU A 178 11.26 -13.19 11.55
CA GLU A 178 12.44 -12.42 11.97
C GLU A 178 13.49 -12.42 10.85
N GLU A 179 14.34 -11.39 10.81
CA GLU A 179 15.23 -11.11 9.66
C GLU A 179 16.05 -12.32 9.18
N THR A 180 16.70 -13.04 10.11
CA THR A 180 17.51 -14.23 9.78
C THR A 180 16.67 -15.35 9.15
N ASP A 181 15.47 -15.61 9.66
CA ASP A 181 14.58 -16.64 9.14
C ASP A 181 13.93 -16.22 7.81
N ARG A 182 13.67 -14.91 7.66
CA ARG A 182 13.19 -14.28 6.41
C ARG A 182 14.21 -14.47 5.29
N HIS A 183 15.48 -14.14 5.53
CA HIS A 183 16.58 -14.41 4.57
C HIS A 183 16.68 -15.89 4.22
N ALA A 184 16.69 -16.78 5.22
CA ALA A 184 16.76 -18.21 4.99
C ALA A 184 15.56 -18.76 4.18
N ALA A 185 14.37 -18.17 4.32
CA ALA A 185 13.20 -18.54 3.53
C ALA A 185 13.26 -18.03 2.09
N ILE A 186 13.75 -16.81 1.88
CA ILE A 186 14.00 -16.23 0.54
C ILE A 186 15.03 -17.07 -0.23
N ASP A 187 16.10 -17.55 0.42
CA ASP A 187 17.11 -18.39 -0.25
C ASP A 187 16.59 -19.79 -0.59
N ARG A 188 15.74 -20.40 0.26
CA ARG A 188 15.00 -21.63 -0.08
C ARG A 188 14.08 -21.42 -1.28
N ARG A 189 13.40 -20.27 -1.35
CA ARG A 189 12.54 -19.89 -2.49
C ARG A 189 13.35 -19.75 -3.78
N ARG A 190 14.42 -18.94 -3.76
CA ARG A 190 15.36 -18.78 -4.90
C ARG A 190 15.88 -20.11 -5.42
N THR A 191 16.26 -21.03 -4.52
CA THR A 191 16.76 -22.37 -4.87
C THR A 191 15.72 -23.22 -5.60
N ARG A 192 14.43 -23.09 -5.25
CA ARG A 192 13.34 -23.86 -5.87
C ARG A 192 12.91 -23.32 -7.24
N LEU A 193 12.99 -22.01 -7.45
CA LEU A 193 12.68 -21.38 -8.76
C LEU A 193 13.81 -21.54 -9.78
N ARG A 194 15.06 -21.67 -9.30
CA ARG A 194 16.26 -21.71 -10.14
C ARG A 194 16.16 -22.67 -11.33
N PRO A 195 15.68 -23.94 -11.22
CA PRO A 195 15.60 -24.84 -12.37
C PRO A 195 14.77 -24.29 -13.53
N SER A 196 13.53 -23.84 -13.28
CA SER A 196 12.67 -23.25 -14.33
C SER A 196 13.23 -21.96 -14.91
N GLN A 197 13.97 -21.19 -14.11
CA GLN A 197 14.61 -19.96 -14.56
C GLN A 197 15.86 -20.24 -15.39
N ASP A 198 16.60 -21.31 -15.11
CA ASP A 198 17.79 -21.69 -15.87
C ASP A 198 17.42 -22.32 -17.22
N ASP A 199 16.31 -23.08 -17.27
CA ASP A 199 15.71 -23.56 -18.52
C ASP A 199 15.29 -22.37 -19.41
N MET A 200 14.56 -21.38 -18.86
CA MET A 200 14.16 -20.18 -19.62
C MET A 200 15.36 -19.29 -20.02
N ASP A 201 16.39 -19.13 -19.16
CA ASP A 201 17.62 -18.40 -19.51
C ASP A 201 18.33 -19.07 -20.71
N SER A 202 18.30 -20.40 -20.79
CA SER A 202 18.79 -21.15 -21.95
C SER A 202 17.98 -20.85 -23.23
N ASP A 203 16.65 -20.91 -23.17
CA ASP A 203 15.77 -20.65 -24.32
C ASP A 203 15.88 -19.20 -24.82
N LEU A 204 15.92 -18.22 -23.91
CA LEU A 204 16.12 -16.81 -24.23
C LEU A 204 17.47 -16.57 -24.92
N ARG A 205 18.56 -17.19 -24.43
CA ARG A 205 19.88 -17.12 -25.08
C ARG A 205 19.90 -17.78 -26.46
N ALA A 206 19.12 -18.84 -26.67
CA ALA A 206 18.98 -19.47 -27.98
C ALA A 206 18.27 -18.55 -29.01
N LEU A 207 17.45 -17.60 -28.54
CA LEU A 207 16.92 -16.50 -29.34
C LEU A 207 17.87 -15.29 -29.45
N GLY A 208 19.10 -15.35 -28.92
CA GLY A 208 20.02 -14.22 -28.93
C GLY A 208 19.68 -13.10 -27.93
N ALA A 209 18.74 -13.35 -27.01
CA ALA A 209 18.42 -12.42 -25.94
C ALA A 209 19.49 -12.46 -24.82
N ARG A 210 19.58 -11.35 -24.07
CA ARG A 210 20.48 -11.19 -22.93
C ARG A 210 19.66 -11.11 -21.64
N VAL A 211 19.58 -12.21 -20.90
CA VAL A 211 18.97 -12.19 -19.55
C VAL A 211 19.72 -11.21 -18.66
N LEU A 212 19.00 -10.22 -18.17
CA LEU A 212 19.47 -9.15 -17.31
C LEU A 212 19.29 -9.47 -15.82
N GLY A 213 18.33 -10.33 -15.48
CA GLY A 213 18.11 -10.75 -14.10
C GLY A 213 16.99 -11.76 -13.93
N ARG A 214 16.84 -12.23 -12.68
CA ARG A 214 15.89 -13.23 -12.22
C ARG A 214 15.19 -12.71 -10.97
N HIS A 215 13.90 -12.99 -10.83
CA HIS A 215 13.07 -12.56 -9.71
C HIS A 215 12.57 -13.76 -8.90
N TRP A 216 12.27 -13.53 -7.62
CA TRP A 216 11.84 -14.60 -6.71
C TRP A 216 10.46 -14.38 -6.09
N ILE A 217 9.92 -13.15 -6.16
CA ILE A 217 8.61 -12.80 -5.58
C ILE A 217 7.47 -13.43 -6.40
N HIS A 218 7.52 -13.27 -7.73
CA HIS A 218 6.92 -14.16 -8.73
C HIS A 218 8.04 -14.84 -9.53
N ASN A 219 7.76 -16.00 -10.11
CA ASN A 219 8.75 -16.75 -10.89
C ASN A 219 8.96 -16.05 -12.26
N SER A 220 10.01 -15.24 -12.40
CA SER A 220 10.23 -14.49 -13.65
C SER A 220 11.69 -14.11 -13.90
N LEU A 221 11.97 -13.69 -15.13
CA LEU A 221 13.26 -13.17 -15.59
C LEU A 221 13.03 -11.88 -16.37
N ILE A 222 14.06 -11.06 -16.53
CA ILE A 222 14.09 -10.02 -17.58
C ILE A 222 15.19 -10.35 -18.56
N ALA A 223 14.91 -10.11 -19.84
CA ALA A 223 15.91 -10.11 -20.90
C ALA A 223 15.82 -8.84 -21.75
N GLU A 224 16.96 -8.43 -22.29
CA GLU A 224 17.00 -7.61 -23.50
C GLU A 224 16.85 -8.54 -24.70
N VAL A 225 15.85 -8.26 -25.55
CA VAL A 225 15.54 -9.02 -26.76
C VAL A 225 15.60 -8.05 -27.94
N PRO A 226 16.32 -8.37 -29.04
CA PRO A 226 16.26 -7.58 -30.27
C PRO A 226 14.81 -7.48 -30.77
N ALA A 227 14.34 -6.28 -31.14
CA ALA A 227 12.96 -6.03 -31.54
C ALA A 227 12.46 -6.99 -32.65
N GLY A 228 13.33 -7.29 -33.63
CA GLY A 228 13.03 -8.23 -34.72
C GLY A 228 12.87 -9.70 -34.30
N LEU A 229 13.15 -10.04 -33.05
CA LEU A 229 13.03 -11.39 -32.49
C LEU A 229 11.86 -11.54 -31.49
N ILE A 230 11.15 -10.44 -31.19
CA ILE A 230 9.93 -10.46 -30.37
C ILE A 230 8.87 -11.46 -30.87
N PRO A 231 8.58 -11.59 -32.19
CA PRO A 231 7.64 -12.62 -32.65
C PRO A 231 8.04 -14.06 -32.28
N ARG A 232 9.35 -14.35 -32.21
CA ARG A 232 9.87 -15.68 -31.82
C ARG A 232 9.96 -15.86 -30.31
N LEU A 233 10.11 -14.78 -29.56
CA LEU A 233 10.02 -14.77 -28.10
C LEU A 233 8.64 -15.27 -27.65
N LEU A 234 7.60 -14.77 -28.30
CA LEU A 234 6.20 -15.11 -28.06
C LEU A 234 5.81 -16.55 -28.44
N GLU A 235 6.69 -17.29 -29.15
CA GLU A 235 6.49 -18.71 -29.47
C GLU A 235 6.97 -19.65 -28.33
N ILE A 236 7.64 -19.13 -27.29
CA ILE A 236 8.11 -19.96 -26.16
C ILE A 236 6.91 -20.38 -25.30
N PRO A 237 6.67 -21.69 -25.08
CA PRO A 237 5.51 -22.16 -24.33
C PRO A 237 5.67 -21.96 -22.82
N ASN A 238 4.55 -21.68 -22.15
CA ASN A 238 4.46 -21.48 -20.69
C ASN A 238 5.25 -20.25 -20.19
N ALA A 239 5.18 -19.14 -20.91
CA ALA A 239 5.84 -17.89 -20.57
C ALA A 239 4.99 -16.67 -20.97
N ASP A 240 4.98 -15.64 -20.12
CA ASP A 240 4.19 -14.41 -20.27
C ASP A 240 5.11 -13.17 -20.38
N PHE A 241 4.78 -12.15 -21.19
CA PHE A 241 5.74 -11.13 -21.65
C PHE A 241 5.28 -9.65 -21.52
N ALA A 242 6.15 -8.71 -21.06
CA ALA A 242 5.86 -7.26 -20.91
C ALA A 242 7.10 -6.30 -20.89
N ILE A 243 6.93 -4.97 -21.07
CA ILE A 243 7.97 -3.91 -21.34
C ILE A 243 8.43 -3.07 -20.10
N ALA A 244 9.58 -2.34 -20.14
CA ALA A 244 10.11 -1.55 -18.99
C ALA A 244 11.08 -0.32 -19.24
N GLU A 245 10.61 0.95 -19.43
CA GLU A 245 11.45 2.20 -19.60
C GLU A 245 10.74 3.59 -19.34
N ALA A 246 11.42 4.63 -18.73
CA ALA A 246 11.20 6.14 -18.74
C ALA A 246 10.98 6.98 -17.40
N GLU A 247 10.76 8.33 -17.47
CA GLU A 247 11.05 9.40 -16.42
C GLU A 247 10.19 10.74 -16.54
N VAL A 248 9.96 11.59 -15.47
CA VAL A 248 8.94 12.73 -15.44
C VAL A 248 9.31 14.04 -14.59
N ARG A 249 8.52 15.16 -14.60
CA ARG A 249 8.73 16.53 -13.94
C ARG A 249 7.46 17.29 -13.35
N LEU A 250 7.59 18.48 -12.66
CA LEU A 250 6.67 19.04 -11.58
C LEU A 250 6.36 20.60 -11.43
N GLY A 251 5.54 21.00 -10.39
CA GLY A 251 4.80 22.28 -10.06
C GLY A 251 5.05 23.15 -8.75
N ALA A 252 4.10 23.31 -7.77
CA ALA A 252 4.00 24.43 -6.75
C ALA A 252 4.05 24.07 -5.19
N ASN A 253 3.60 24.90 -4.20
CA ASN A 253 4.13 24.90 -2.76
C ASN A 253 3.25 25.00 -1.44
N TYR A 254 3.45 24.05 -0.47
CA TYR A 254 3.17 24.06 1.00
C TYR A 254 4.45 23.82 1.87
N ASP A 255 4.51 24.04 3.19
CA ASP A 255 5.70 23.63 4.02
C ASP A 255 5.36 22.70 5.19
N GLY A 256 6.36 22.20 5.91
CA GLY A 256 6.18 21.18 6.95
C GLY A 256 5.26 21.56 8.12
N LEU A 257 5.13 22.86 8.42
CA LEU A 257 4.18 23.38 9.42
C LEU A 257 2.75 23.24 8.86
N TYR A 258 2.56 23.64 7.61
CA TYR A 258 1.31 23.45 6.89
C TYR A 258 0.98 21.97 6.67
N LEU A 259 1.96 21.08 6.47
CA LEU A 259 1.71 19.64 6.40
C LEU A 259 1.16 19.10 7.72
N SER A 260 1.75 19.47 8.86
CA SER A 260 1.27 19.04 10.18
C SER A 260 -0.14 19.56 10.50
N GLU A 261 -0.47 20.78 10.07
CA GLU A 261 -1.80 21.39 10.24
C GLU A 261 -2.84 20.80 9.26
N TYR A 262 -2.59 20.86 7.95
CA TYR A 262 -3.52 20.43 6.88
C TYR A 262 -3.64 18.92 6.69
N THR A 263 -2.88 18.11 7.42
CA THR A 263 -3.14 16.66 7.53
C THR A 263 -3.58 16.27 8.94
N ASN A 264 -3.68 17.22 9.87
CA ASN A 264 -3.89 16.99 11.30
C ASN A 264 -2.93 16.01 11.98
N ARG A 265 -1.77 15.71 11.36
CA ARG A 265 -0.69 14.90 11.96
C ARG A 265 -0.30 15.39 13.36
N ARG A 266 -0.47 16.68 13.65
CA ARG A 266 -0.27 17.25 15.00
C ARG A 266 -0.93 16.45 16.14
N TYR A 267 -2.06 15.76 15.92
CA TYR A 267 -2.69 14.95 16.97
C TYR A 267 -1.97 13.61 17.22
N LEU A 268 -1.38 13.02 16.19
CA LEU A 268 -0.43 11.90 16.33
C LEU A 268 0.88 12.40 16.97
N ASP A 269 1.33 13.60 16.59
CA ASP A 269 2.54 14.22 17.15
C ASP A 269 2.41 14.44 18.66
N LEU A 270 1.28 14.97 19.15
CA LEU A 270 1.03 15.19 20.58
C LEU A 270 1.13 13.91 21.42
N VAL A 271 0.85 12.74 20.83
CA VAL A 271 0.92 11.44 21.52
C VAL A 271 2.27 10.72 21.29
N GLY A 272 3.16 11.29 20.46
CA GLY A 272 4.52 10.80 20.23
C GLY A 272 4.68 9.80 19.08
N PHE A 273 3.73 9.72 18.16
CA PHE A 273 3.79 8.75 17.04
C PHE A 273 4.60 9.28 15.85
N TYR A 274 5.91 9.41 16.03
CA TYR A 274 6.84 10.00 15.06
C TYR A 274 7.52 9.00 14.12
N GLY A 275 7.31 7.69 14.35
CA GLY A 275 7.97 6.61 13.60
C GLY A 275 9.24 6.05 14.24
N GLU A 276 9.59 6.51 15.45
CA GLU A 276 10.74 6.02 16.24
C GLU A 276 10.54 4.62 16.84
N SER A 277 9.38 3.99 16.60
CA SER A 277 9.04 2.71 17.21
C SER A 277 7.97 1.96 16.42
N ARG A 278 7.77 0.68 16.77
CA ARG A 278 6.65 -0.18 16.30
C ARG A 278 6.61 -0.42 14.78
N GLY A 279 7.79 -0.48 14.15
CA GLY A 279 8.05 -1.10 12.84
C GLY A 279 7.55 -2.54 12.73
N ARG A 280 7.59 -3.13 11.54
CA ARG A 280 6.91 -4.40 11.22
C ARG A 280 7.40 -5.57 12.08
N VAL A 281 8.68 -5.56 12.43
CA VAL A 281 9.38 -6.62 13.18
C VAL A 281 9.00 -6.55 14.67
N SER A 282 9.12 -7.66 15.39
CA SER A 282 8.50 -7.88 16.70
C SER A 282 9.01 -7.00 17.86
N SER A 283 9.98 -6.10 17.65
CA SER A 283 10.55 -5.28 18.71
C SER A 283 9.78 -3.97 18.91
N PRO A 284 9.45 -3.58 20.16
CA PRO A 284 9.02 -2.22 20.48
C PRO A 284 10.04 -1.15 20.08
N SER A 285 11.31 -1.51 19.90
CA SER A 285 12.40 -0.64 19.44
C SER A 285 12.69 -0.73 17.94
N ASP A 286 11.84 -1.38 17.14
CA ASP A 286 11.97 -1.36 15.69
C ASP A 286 11.37 -0.04 15.19
N ASN A 287 12.15 0.85 14.57
CA ASN A 287 11.60 2.06 13.95
C ASN A 287 10.72 1.69 12.74
N ILE A 288 9.78 2.57 12.38
CA ILE A 288 9.04 2.44 11.13
C ILE A 288 10.01 2.59 9.95
N LYS A 289 9.98 1.64 9.02
CA LYS A 289 10.83 1.60 7.83
C LYS A 289 10.06 2.07 6.60
N ILE A 290 10.42 3.23 6.06
CA ILE A 290 9.81 3.78 4.85
C ILE A 290 10.75 3.64 3.64
N ALA A 291 10.28 2.95 2.61
CA ALA A 291 10.97 2.85 1.34
C ALA A 291 10.59 4.01 0.41
N ILE A 292 11.59 4.66 -0.17
CA ILE A 292 11.44 5.70 -1.19
C ILE A 292 11.98 5.14 -2.50
N VAL A 293 11.10 5.00 -3.49
CA VAL A 293 11.44 4.35 -4.76
C VAL A 293 11.29 5.32 -5.91
N GLU A 294 12.43 5.65 -6.50
CA GLU A 294 12.66 6.85 -7.29
C GLU A 294 13.68 6.54 -8.38
N GLY A 295 13.25 6.51 -9.65
CA GLY A 295 13.92 5.86 -10.81
C GLY A 295 15.45 6.04 -10.92
N THR A 296 15.88 6.84 -11.89
CA THR A 296 17.29 7.23 -12.10
C THR A 296 17.73 8.41 -11.21
N ASN A 297 16.89 8.79 -10.24
CA ASN A 297 17.10 9.94 -9.37
C ASN A 297 17.99 9.58 -8.17
N HIS A 298 18.99 10.41 -7.88
CA HIS A 298 19.85 10.23 -6.69
C HIS A 298 19.44 11.16 -5.53
N LEU A 299 19.53 10.64 -4.32
CA LEU A 299 19.22 11.34 -3.06
C LEU A 299 20.44 12.15 -2.58
N ASN A 300 20.25 13.39 -2.10
CA ASN A 300 21.29 14.11 -1.37
C ASN A 300 21.50 13.52 0.03
N VAL A 301 22.19 12.39 0.14
CA VAL A 301 22.43 11.69 1.42
C VAL A 301 23.25 12.50 2.43
N GLY A 302 23.85 13.63 2.03
CA GLY A 302 24.67 14.49 2.88
C GLY A 302 23.89 15.55 3.67
N HIS A 303 22.60 15.74 3.42
CA HIS A 303 21.78 16.78 4.08
C HIS A 303 21.65 16.51 5.59
N PRO A 304 21.82 17.53 6.48
CA PRO A 304 21.81 17.33 7.93
C PRO A 304 20.49 16.76 8.48
N GLY A 305 19.37 17.06 7.83
CA GLY A 305 18.06 16.56 8.25
C GLY A 305 17.76 15.08 7.94
N TRP A 306 18.76 14.31 7.49
CA TRP A 306 18.74 12.85 7.52
C TRP A 306 19.35 12.27 8.80
N LEU A 307 20.00 13.08 9.62
CA LEU A 307 20.52 12.63 10.90
C LEU A 307 19.36 12.38 11.87
N ASP A 308 19.58 11.43 12.76
CA ASP A 308 18.68 11.08 13.86
C ASP A 308 18.57 12.25 14.83
N TYR A 309 19.73 12.71 15.32
CA TYR A 309 19.91 13.86 16.21
C TYR A 309 21.17 14.66 15.79
N PRO A 310 21.48 15.84 16.41
CA PRO A 310 22.62 16.66 16.00
C PRO A 310 23.96 15.91 16.08
N GLY A 311 24.60 15.70 14.93
CA GLY A 311 25.85 14.91 14.82
C GLY A 311 25.68 13.41 15.08
N GLY A 312 24.44 12.90 15.10
CA GLY A 312 24.12 11.49 15.28
C GLY A 312 24.32 10.63 14.02
N PRO A 313 23.84 9.38 14.03
CA PRO A 313 23.83 8.52 12.85
C PRO A 313 22.81 9.02 11.81
N THR A 314 22.96 8.58 10.56
CA THR A 314 21.93 8.79 9.54
C THR A 314 20.76 7.82 9.72
N ARG A 315 19.55 8.31 9.44
CA ARG A 315 18.32 7.51 9.31
C ARG A 315 18.20 6.84 7.94
N ILE A 316 19.02 7.21 6.94
CA ILE A 316 19.13 6.48 5.67
C ILE A 316 19.87 5.16 5.92
N LYS A 317 19.13 4.05 6.00
CA LYS A 317 19.69 2.71 6.30
C LYS A 317 20.06 1.94 5.04
N ALA A 318 19.35 2.18 3.93
CA ALA A 318 19.67 1.61 2.62
C ALA A 318 19.72 2.71 1.54
N TYR A 319 20.69 2.57 0.65
CA TYR A 319 20.83 3.37 -0.57
C TYR A 319 21.27 2.43 -1.69
N LYS A 320 20.32 1.85 -2.43
CA LYS A 320 20.58 0.74 -3.37
C LYS A 320 20.04 1.06 -4.77
N SER A 321 20.82 0.77 -5.80
CA SER A 321 20.37 0.78 -7.20
C SER A 321 19.79 -0.58 -7.52
N CYS A 322 18.61 -0.62 -8.11
CA CYS A 322 17.86 -1.83 -8.38
C CYS A 322 17.77 -2.05 -9.88
N ASP A 323 18.56 -3.00 -10.36
CA ASP A 323 18.44 -3.55 -11.70
C ASP A 323 17.38 -4.65 -11.73
N SER A 324 17.15 -5.19 -12.91
CA SER A 324 16.15 -6.20 -13.28
C SER A 324 16.28 -7.60 -12.63
N GLY A 325 16.83 -7.71 -11.43
CA GLY A 325 17.01 -8.99 -10.72
C GLY A 325 17.79 -8.91 -9.41
N SER A 326 18.32 -7.75 -9.06
CA SER A 326 19.02 -7.51 -7.79
C SER A 326 19.11 -6.03 -7.49
N CYS A 327 19.07 -5.67 -6.20
CA CYS A 327 19.52 -4.37 -5.74
C CYS A 327 20.97 -4.46 -5.25
N SER A 328 21.75 -3.40 -5.48
CA SER A 328 23.15 -3.29 -5.05
C SER A 328 23.40 -1.94 -4.39
N THR A 329 24.22 -1.90 -3.34
CA THR A 329 24.50 -0.66 -2.60
C THR A 329 25.18 0.36 -3.50
N MET A 330 24.57 1.55 -3.61
CA MET A 330 25.16 2.69 -4.31
C MET A 330 26.20 3.37 -3.43
N ILE A 331 27.30 3.78 -4.05
CA ILE A 331 28.18 4.81 -3.50
C ILE A 331 27.59 6.15 -3.94
N SER A 332 27.43 7.11 -3.02
CA SER A 332 26.90 8.45 -3.33
C SER A 332 27.77 9.14 -4.39
N ALA A 333 27.24 9.25 -5.61
CA ALA A 333 27.89 9.87 -6.76
C ALA A 333 26.94 10.84 -7.47
N THR A 334 27.51 11.81 -8.17
CA THR A 334 26.86 13.04 -8.64
C THR A 334 26.29 12.97 -10.06
N PRO A 335 25.35 13.87 -10.44
CA PRO A 335 24.64 14.83 -9.60
C PRO A 335 23.22 14.34 -9.22
N PRO A 336 22.72 14.66 -8.02
CA PRO A 336 21.36 14.31 -7.62
C PRO A 336 20.29 15.07 -8.42
N HIS A 337 19.31 14.32 -8.91
CA HIS A 337 18.09 14.89 -9.48
C HIS A 337 17.19 15.37 -8.32
N PRO A 338 16.59 16.57 -8.39
CA PRO A 338 15.86 17.17 -7.28
C PRO A 338 14.75 16.29 -6.70
N HIS A 339 14.09 15.50 -7.56
CA HIS A 339 12.91 14.71 -7.23
C HIS A 339 13.13 13.73 -6.07
N ALA A 340 14.21 12.94 -6.08
CA ALA A 340 14.45 11.95 -5.03
C ALA A 340 14.59 12.58 -3.64
N THR A 341 15.24 13.75 -3.57
CA THR A 341 15.44 14.49 -2.31
C THR A 341 14.14 15.13 -1.83
N GLN A 342 13.34 15.67 -2.74
CA GLN A 342 12.00 16.23 -2.47
C GLN A 342 11.04 15.16 -1.90
N VAL A 343 10.98 14.00 -2.56
CA VAL A 343 10.09 12.88 -2.19
C VAL A 343 10.51 12.27 -0.84
N ALA A 344 11.80 12.00 -0.64
CA ALA A 344 12.30 11.49 0.63
C ALA A 344 12.09 12.50 1.77
N TRP A 345 12.22 13.81 1.49
CA TRP A 345 11.97 14.86 2.47
C TRP A 345 10.52 14.86 2.90
N ALA A 346 9.59 14.88 1.94
CA ALA A 346 8.15 14.91 2.17
C ALA A 346 7.69 13.72 3.05
N ALA A 347 8.27 12.54 2.81
CA ALA A 347 8.03 11.35 3.58
C ALA A 347 8.58 11.43 5.02
N ALA A 348 9.87 11.75 5.20
CA ALA A 348 10.60 11.49 6.45
C ALA A 348 11.78 12.42 6.78
N GLY A 349 11.94 13.55 6.08
CA GLY A 349 12.96 14.55 6.45
C GLY A 349 12.64 15.20 7.80
N SER A 350 13.64 15.46 8.64
CA SER A 350 13.44 16.13 9.94
C SER A 350 14.64 16.97 10.35
N ILE A 351 14.41 18.15 10.93
CA ILE A 351 15.43 18.91 11.68
C ILE A 351 14.96 19.35 13.08
N GLU A 352 13.89 18.74 13.60
CA GLU A 352 13.23 19.15 14.86
C GLU A 352 13.97 18.76 16.15
N GLN A 353 15.05 17.99 16.04
CA GLN A 353 15.99 17.77 17.15
C GLN A 353 17.20 18.73 17.08
N GLY A 354 17.17 19.72 16.19
CA GLY A 354 18.25 20.70 15.99
C GLY A 354 19.38 20.20 15.09
N GLN A 355 19.13 19.21 14.22
CA GLN A 355 20.11 18.62 13.32
C GLN A 355 20.82 19.68 12.45
N ASP A 356 20.11 20.76 12.11
CA ASP A 356 20.67 21.94 11.46
C ASP A 356 20.70 23.15 12.43
N PRO A 357 21.89 23.59 12.90
CA PRO A 357 22.01 24.68 13.86
C PRO A 357 21.67 26.06 13.28
N ASN A 358 21.47 26.19 11.96
CA ASN A 358 21.02 27.45 11.34
C ASN A 358 19.53 27.75 11.62
N PHE A 359 18.76 26.75 12.04
CA PHE A 359 17.33 26.87 12.37
C PHE A 359 17.09 26.45 13.83
N PRO A 360 17.41 27.30 14.82
CA PRO A 360 17.33 26.95 16.24
C PRO A 360 15.92 27.01 16.83
N TYR A 361 14.91 27.46 16.06
CA TYR A 361 13.54 27.65 16.54
C TYR A 361 12.62 26.50 16.10
N PRO A 362 11.82 25.88 16.99
CA PRO A 362 10.99 24.72 16.65
C PRO A 362 10.02 24.95 15.48
N GLY A 363 9.46 26.15 15.32
CA GLY A 363 8.59 26.47 14.17
C GLY A 363 9.35 26.48 12.83
N ASP A 364 10.58 26.97 12.82
CA ASP A 364 11.45 26.93 11.64
C ASP A 364 11.87 25.49 11.31
N GLN A 365 12.10 24.67 12.33
CA GLN A 365 12.45 23.27 12.17
C GLN A 365 11.27 22.43 11.64
N LEU A 366 10.08 22.61 12.21
CA LEU A 366 8.85 21.97 11.77
C LEU A 366 8.50 22.39 10.32
N SER A 367 8.64 23.66 9.95
CA SER A 367 8.44 24.10 8.56
C SER A 367 9.40 23.48 7.54
N ARG A 368 10.50 22.86 8.00
CA ARG A 368 11.53 22.19 7.20
C ARG A 368 11.54 20.67 7.39
N SER A 369 10.50 20.11 7.99
CA SER A 369 10.38 18.68 8.28
C SER A 369 9.17 18.09 7.55
N GLY A 370 9.33 16.87 7.02
CA GLY A 370 8.26 16.10 6.38
C GLY A 370 7.40 15.34 7.39
N MET A 371 6.68 14.33 6.89
CA MET A 371 5.61 13.68 7.64
C MET A 371 6.10 12.78 8.78
N LEU A 372 7.01 11.83 8.54
CA LEU A 372 7.37 10.77 9.49
C LEU A 372 8.82 10.91 9.97
N ARG A 373 8.99 11.78 10.96
CA ARG A 373 10.26 12.45 11.27
C ARG A 373 11.37 11.55 11.80
N GLU A 374 11.04 10.43 12.43
CA GLU A 374 12.00 9.53 13.08
C GLU A 374 12.07 8.13 12.42
N ALA A 375 11.43 7.98 11.25
CA ALA A 375 11.49 6.74 10.48
C ALA A 375 12.88 6.47 9.90
N GLU A 376 13.18 5.19 9.73
CA GLU A 376 14.30 4.71 8.92
C GLU A 376 13.96 4.78 7.43
N ILE A 377 14.89 5.34 6.66
CA ILE A 377 14.71 5.61 5.23
C ILE A 377 15.47 4.56 4.42
N TYR A 378 14.75 3.86 3.56
CA TYR A 378 15.28 2.87 2.63
C TYR A 378 15.12 3.39 1.21
N PHE A 379 16.20 3.81 0.56
CA PHE A 379 16.13 4.39 -0.77
C PHE A 379 16.51 3.37 -1.85
N TYR A 380 15.60 3.16 -2.81
CA TYR A 380 15.79 2.25 -3.94
C TYR A 380 15.68 3.03 -5.26
N SER A 381 16.71 2.91 -6.11
CA SER A 381 16.80 3.57 -7.42
C SER A 381 16.63 2.55 -8.55
N PRO A 382 15.39 2.28 -9.00
CA PRO A 382 15.13 1.30 -10.04
C PRO A 382 15.53 1.81 -11.44
N GLN A 383 16.38 1.06 -12.15
CA GLN A 383 16.91 1.43 -13.47
C GLN A 383 15.98 1.07 -14.65
N SER A 384 14.76 0.62 -14.34
CA SER A 384 13.68 0.18 -15.24
C SER A 384 12.46 -0.20 -14.41
N ALA A 385 11.29 -0.41 -15.02
CA ALA A 385 10.13 -1.00 -14.32
C ALA A 385 10.52 -2.34 -13.65
N ALA A 386 11.33 -3.16 -14.34
CA ALA A 386 11.91 -4.40 -13.79
C ALA A 386 12.74 -4.19 -12.52
N GLY A 387 13.44 -3.06 -12.43
CA GLY A 387 14.10 -2.61 -11.21
C GLY A 387 13.13 -2.33 -10.05
N VAL A 388 11.88 -1.95 -10.34
CA VAL A 388 10.83 -1.73 -9.32
C VAL A 388 10.43 -3.06 -8.67
N VAL A 389 10.31 -4.15 -9.45
CA VAL A 389 10.09 -5.50 -8.92
C VAL A 389 11.25 -5.94 -8.01
N SER A 390 12.50 -5.62 -8.39
CA SER A 390 13.66 -5.82 -7.51
C SER A 390 13.62 -4.94 -6.26
N ALA A 391 13.18 -3.68 -6.36
CA ALA A 391 13.01 -2.80 -5.21
C ALA A 391 11.95 -3.34 -4.23
N PHE A 392 10.84 -3.89 -4.72
CA PHE A 392 9.84 -4.57 -3.87
C PHE A 392 10.40 -5.83 -3.18
N GLN A 393 11.18 -6.64 -3.90
CA GLN A 393 11.90 -7.79 -3.33
C GLN A 393 12.86 -7.36 -2.21
N GLU A 394 13.63 -6.31 -2.45
CA GLU A 394 14.57 -5.77 -1.48
C GLU A 394 13.85 -5.15 -0.27
N ALA A 395 12.73 -4.45 -0.47
CA ALA A 395 11.89 -3.90 0.59
C ALA A 395 11.33 -4.99 1.53
N ILE A 396 10.85 -6.12 0.98
CA ILE A 396 10.41 -7.27 1.77
C ILE A 396 11.57 -7.86 2.58
N THR A 397 12.76 -7.93 1.96
CA THR A 397 14.01 -8.43 2.57
C THR A 397 14.41 -7.55 3.77
N ASP A 398 14.62 -6.26 3.49
CA ASP A 398 14.99 -5.19 4.44
C ASP A 398 13.93 -4.96 5.55
N GLY A 399 12.72 -5.49 5.39
CA GLY A 399 11.70 -5.48 6.43
C GLY A 399 10.72 -4.32 6.39
N VAL A 400 10.74 -3.51 5.33
CA VAL A 400 9.97 -2.26 5.12
C VAL A 400 8.50 -2.33 5.57
N ASP A 401 7.98 -1.22 6.10
CA ASP A 401 6.60 -1.02 6.55
C ASP A 401 5.70 -0.36 5.48
N VAL A 402 6.25 0.65 4.80
CA VAL A 402 5.56 1.46 3.80
C VAL A 402 6.47 1.67 2.59
N PHE A 403 5.96 1.46 1.39
CA PHE A 403 6.67 1.61 0.13
C PHE A 403 6.06 2.77 -0.66
N ASN A 404 6.84 3.82 -0.92
CA ASN A 404 6.40 4.97 -1.68
C ASN A 404 6.98 4.95 -3.11
N TYR A 405 6.09 4.93 -4.09
CA TYR A 405 6.41 5.03 -5.51
C TYR A 405 5.83 6.32 -6.10
N SER A 406 6.66 7.35 -6.12
CA SER A 406 6.29 8.72 -6.51
C SER A 406 6.34 8.99 -8.01
N THR A 407 6.52 7.96 -8.84
CA THR A 407 6.65 8.08 -10.29
C THR A 407 5.60 7.20 -10.98
N GLY A 408 5.34 7.46 -12.26
CA GLY A 408 4.57 6.53 -13.09
C GLY A 408 5.46 5.39 -13.55
N MET A 409 4.90 4.18 -13.66
CA MET A 409 5.58 3.07 -14.33
C MET A 409 5.54 3.29 -15.83
N SER A 410 6.64 3.85 -16.28
CA SER A 410 6.95 4.23 -17.63
C SER A 410 7.12 3.01 -18.55
N GLY A 411 6.67 3.16 -19.80
CA GLY A 411 6.55 2.03 -20.74
C GLY A 411 5.34 1.12 -20.49
N CYS A 412 4.53 1.39 -19.46
CA CYS A 412 3.28 0.70 -19.15
C CYS A 412 2.04 1.54 -19.50
N GLY A 413 2.18 2.56 -20.35
CA GLY A 413 1.12 3.54 -20.65
C GLY A 413 1.03 4.67 -19.62
N GLU A 414 1.88 5.68 -19.72
CA GLU A 414 1.82 6.90 -18.89
C GLU A 414 0.56 7.76 -19.14
N VAL A 415 -0.21 7.45 -20.19
CA VAL A 415 -1.51 8.05 -20.49
C VAL A 415 -2.46 6.93 -20.90
N GLY A 416 -3.53 6.74 -20.13
CA GLY A 416 -4.55 5.72 -20.43
C GLY A 416 -4.25 4.31 -19.90
N ALA A 417 -3.50 4.17 -18.80
CA ALA A 417 -3.26 2.88 -18.13
C ALA A 417 -4.52 2.16 -17.63
N CYS A 418 -5.70 2.76 -17.77
CA CYS A 418 -6.96 2.30 -17.21
C CYS A 418 -7.61 1.16 -17.99
N ASP A 419 -6.80 0.30 -18.63
CA ASP A 419 -7.24 -1.03 -19.06
C ASP A 419 -7.32 -1.93 -17.81
N PRO A 420 -8.49 -2.53 -17.50
CA PRO A 420 -8.64 -3.41 -16.34
C PRO A 420 -7.73 -4.65 -16.39
N ARG A 421 -7.19 -4.97 -17.57
CA ARG A 421 -6.31 -6.12 -17.83
C ARG A 421 -4.83 -5.78 -17.76
N MET A 422 -4.48 -4.52 -17.50
CA MET A 422 -3.08 -4.10 -17.47
C MET A 422 -2.32 -4.79 -16.32
N ASP A 423 -1.38 -5.65 -16.70
CA ASP A 423 -0.30 -6.13 -15.82
C ASP A 423 1.04 -5.81 -16.48
N CYS A 424 1.64 -4.68 -16.10
CA CYS A 424 2.98 -4.40 -16.56
C CYS A 424 3.96 -5.24 -15.75
N ILE A 425 4.69 -6.13 -16.42
CA ILE A 425 5.79 -6.92 -15.83
C ILE A 425 5.41 -7.63 -14.50
N GLY A 426 4.22 -8.23 -14.42
CA GLY A 426 3.82 -9.01 -13.23
C GLY A 426 3.68 -8.16 -11.96
N ILE A 427 3.51 -6.84 -12.10
CA ILE A 427 3.36 -5.92 -10.98
C ILE A 427 2.04 -6.16 -10.24
N ASN A 428 0.98 -6.64 -10.90
CA ASN A 428 -0.26 -7.00 -10.20
C ASN A 428 0.02 -8.08 -9.15
N ALA A 429 0.74 -9.14 -9.53
CA ALA A 429 1.18 -10.19 -8.62
C ALA A 429 2.19 -9.67 -7.56
N THR A 430 3.09 -8.76 -7.95
CA THR A 430 4.08 -8.13 -7.05
C THR A 430 3.42 -7.26 -5.98
N LEU A 431 2.45 -6.41 -6.33
CA LEU A 431 1.73 -5.56 -5.39
C LEU A 431 0.88 -6.39 -4.43
N LYS A 432 0.20 -7.43 -4.94
CA LYS A 432 -0.51 -8.38 -4.10
C LYS A 432 0.44 -9.04 -3.09
N ALA A 433 1.60 -9.51 -3.54
CA ALA A 433 2.65 -10.08 -2.70
C ALA A 433 3.18 -9.10 -1.64
N VAL A 434 3.36 -7.84 -1.99
CA VAL A 434 3.83 -6.76 -1.10
C VAL A 434 2.77 -6.41 -0.04
N ALA A 435 1.49 -6.37 -0.43
CA ALA A 435 0.37 -6.18 0.50
C ALA A 435 0.17 -7.39 1.44
N ASP A 436 0.30 -8.62 0.92
CA ASP A 436 0.34 -9.87 1.71
C ASP A 436 1.56 -9.89 2.67
N ALA A 437 2.69 -9.31 2.25
CA ALA A 437 3.83 -9.09 3.13
C ALA A 437 3.62 -8.01 4.21
N GLY A 438 2.45 -7.36 4.23
CA GLY A 438 2.12 -6.34 5.22
C GLY A 438 2.77 -4.99 4.95
N ILE A 439 3.15 -4.71 3.70
CA ILE A 439 3.74 -3.44 3.28
C ILE A 439 2.67 -2.63 2.54
N VAL A 440 2.40 -1.41 3.00
CA VAL A 440 1.49 -0.51 2.27
C VAL A 440 2.23 0.14 1.12
N THR A 441 1.79 -0.08 -0.11
CA THR A 441 2.31 0.65 -1.27
C THR A 441 1.50 1.91 -1.50
N THR A 442 2.17 3.07 -1.54
CA THR A 442 1.60 4.36 -1.96
C THR A 442 2.12 4.71 -3.34
N ALA A 443 1.25 5.21 -4.21
CA ALA A 443 1.57 5.47 -5.60
C ALA A 443 0.99 6.81 -6.08
N CYS A 444 1.78 7.57 -6.84
CA CYS A 444 1.35 8.79 -7.53
C CYS A 444 0.26 8.46 -8.56
N GLY A 445 -0.96 9.00 -8.40
CA GLY A 445 -2.07 8.77 -9.35
C GLY A 445 -1.80 9.31 -10.76
N GLY A 446 -0.90 10.28 -10.88
CA GLY A 446 -0.34 10.85 -12.10
C GLY A 446 -0.52 12.37 -12.22
N ASN A 447 0.26 13.00 -13.11
CA ASN A 447 0.23 14.46 -13.38
C ASN A 447 -0.12 14.73 -14.86
N CYS A 448 -1.33 14.40 -15.30
CA CYS A 448 -1.75 14.44 -16.72
C CYS A 448 -2.81 15.52 -17.07
N GLY A 449 -2.95 16.58 -16.27
CA GLY A 449 -3.67 17.80 -16.70
C GLY A 449 -5.20 17.77 -16.60
N GLY A 450 -5.78 16.87 -15.81
CA GLY A 450 -7.16 16.93 -15.31
C GLY A 450 -8.33 16.90 -16.30
N GLY A 451 -8.11 16.96 -17.61
CA GLY A 451 -9.12 17.29 -18.63
C GLY A 451 -10.09 16.16 -19.04
N GLY A 452 -10.75 15.46 -18.10
CA GLY A 452 -11.77 14.47 -18.46
C GLY A 452 -12.41 13.70 -17.29
N THR A 453 -13.46 12.93 -17.61
CA THR A 453 -14.06 11.90 -16.73
C THR A 453 -13.53 10.50 -17.01
N ALA A 454 -12.90 10.30 -18.18
CA ALA A 454 -12.17 9.08 -18.51
C ALA A 454 -10.94 8.97 -17.60
N CYS A 455 -10.74 7.80 -17.01
CA CYS A 455 -9.54 7.55 -16.22
C CYS A 455 -8.28 7.74 -17.07
N ASN A 456 -7.33 8.48 -16.51
CA ASN A 456 -6.04 8.78 -17.10
C ASN A 456 -4.88 8.56 -16.09
N GLU A 457 -5.17 7.86 -15.00
CA GLU A 457 -4.23 7.55 -13.92
C GLU A 457 -3.03 6.71 -14.39
N TRP A 458 -1.91 6.85 -13.68
CA TRP A 458 -0.68 6.10 -13.95
C TRP A 458 -0.71 4.72 -13.30
N TYR A 459 -0.13 3.74 -13.99
CA TYR A 459 0.26 2.48 -13.37
C TYR A 459 1.44 2.73 -12.42
N PRO A 460 1.52 2.12 -11.21
CA PRO A 460 0.64 1.11 -10.63
C PRO A 460 -0.56 1.66 -9.83
N ALA A 461 -0.76 2.97 -9.75
CA ALA A 461 -1.73 3.57 -8.83
C ALA A 461 -3.16 3.03 -9.03
N ILE A 462 -3.55 2.76 -10.27
CA ILE A 462 -4.86 2.16 -10.60
C ILE A 462 -5.18 0.84 -9.85
N ARG A 463 -4.17 0.13 -9.32
CA ARG A 463 -4.32 -1.19 -8.71
C ARG A 463 -4.89 -1.09 -7.30
N SER A 464 -5.81 -1.99 -6.97
CA SER A 464 -6.50 -2.04 -5.68
C SER A 464 -5.56 -2.28 -4.49
N GLU A 465 -4.44 -2.95 -4.77
CA GLU A 465 -3.33 -3.29 -3.89
C GLU A 465 -2.40 -2.09 -3.62
N ALA A 466 -2.48 -1.04 -4.43
CA ALA A 466 -1.79 0.23 -4.23
C ALA A 466 -2.76 1.29 -3.68
N LEU A 467 -2.24 2.14 -2.79
CA LEU A 467 -2.89 3.37 -2.38
C LEU A 467 -2.55 4.45 -3.40
N ALA A 468 -3.42 4.63 -4.39
CA ALA A 468 -3.38 5.76 -5.30
C ALA A 468 -3.58 7.08 -4.54
N VAL A 469 -2.64 8.01 -4.73
CA VAL A 469 -2.66 9.33 -4.12
C VAL A 469 -2.69 10.40 -5.21
N SER A 470 -3.65 11.31 -5.11
CA SER A 470 -3.70 12.52 -5.95
C SER A 470 -3.40 13.78 -5.11
N ALA A 471 -3.13 14.89 -5.78
CA ALA A 471 -2.59 16.12 -5.18
C ALA A 471 -3.62 17.26 -5.10
N LEU A 472 -3.63 17.92 -3.95
CA LEU A 472 -4.26 19.22 -3.74
C LEU A 472 -3.30 20.34 -4.19
N ALA A 473 -3.80 21.36 -4.89
CA ALA A 473 -3.03 22.56 -5.26
C ALA A 473 -3.01 23.60 -4.14
N SER A 474 -1.86 24.23 -3.94
CA SER A 474 -1.63 25.32 -2.96
C SER A 474 -1.99 26.71 -3.52
N SER A 475 -2.80 26.79 -4.57
CA SER A 475 -2.99 28.01 -5.37
C SER A 475 -3.69 29.15 -4.62
N ILE A 476 -4.31 28.86 -3.47
CA ILE A 476 -4.89 29.85 -2.58
C ILE A 476 -4.25 29.74 -1.18
N PRO A 477 -3.41 30.70 -0.75
CA PRO A 477 -2.93 30.80 0.62
C PRO A 477 -4.00 31.42 1.52
N THR A 478 -5.22 30.86 1.49
CA THR A 478 -6.30 31.22 2.40
C THR A 478 -6.08 30.55 3.75
N PRO A 479 -6.24 31.27 4.88
CA PRO A 479 -6.40 30.64 6.19
C PRO A 479 -7.75 29.92 6.23
N GLY A 480 -7.78 28.69 5.77
CA GLY A 480 -9.00 27.92 5.52
C GLY A 480 -8.67 26.68 4.71
N TRP A 481 -9.48 25.63 4.88
CA TRP A 481 -9.28 24.32 4.25
C TRP A 481 -9.79 24.33 2.81
N ASP A 482 -9.51 25.39 2.07
CA ASP A 482 -10.11 25.73 0.79
C ASP A 482 -9.23 25.22 -0.38
N LEU A 483 -8.72 23.99 -0.22
CA LEU A 483 -7.78 23.37 -1.14
C LEU A 483 -8.53 22.53 -2.18
N GLU A 484 -8.45 22.94 -3.43
CA GLU A 484 -8.95 22.19 -4.59
C GLU A 484 -7.91 21.15 -5.05
N LEU A 485 -8.38 20.12 -5.76
CA LEU A 485 -7.53 19.24 -6.57
C LEU A 485 -6.67 20.09 -7.51
N SER A 486 -5.38 19.77 -7.62
CA SER A 486 -4.53 20.43 -8.61
C SER A 486 -5.07 20.19 -10.02
N SER A 487 -5.05 21.22 -10.87
CA SER A 487 -5.44 21.10 -12.28
C SER A 487 -4.62 20.05 -13.03
N ASP A 488 -3.42 19.77 -12.52
CA ASP A 488 -2.40 19.03 -13.22
C ASP A 488 -2.48 17.52 -12.93
N VAL A 489 -3.29 17.08 -11.97
CA VAL A 489 -3.38 15.65 -11.60
C VAL A 489 -4.20 14.80 -12.57
N CYS A 490 -3.89 13.52 -12.57
CA CYS A 490 -4.76 12.48 -13.10
C CYS A 490 -5.91 12.17 -12.14
N ARG A 491 -7.03 11.72 -12.71
CA ARG A 491 -8.27 11.39 -12.02
C ARG A 491 -9.16 10.50 -12.88
N GLY A 492 -10.19 9.95 -12.27
CA GLY A 492 -11.34 9.41 -12.97
C GLY A 492 -11.61 7.95 -12.68
N ASN A 493 -12.55 7.42 -13.46
CA ASN A 493 -13.18 6.15 -13.18
C ASN A 493 -12.44 5.00 -13.85
N VAL A 494 -11.79 4.14 -13.05
CA VAL A 494 -11.19 2.90 -13.56
C VAL A 494 -12.34 1.96 -13.96
N PRO A 495 -12.42 1.53 -15.23
CA PRO A 495 -13.46 0.60 -15.66
C PRO A 495 -13.23 -0.78 -15.02
N VAL A 496 -14.32 -1.42 -14.62
CA VAL A 496 -14.33 -2.80 -14.09
C VAL A 496 -15.43 -3.59 -14.79
N THR A 497 -15.30 -4.91 -14.84
CA THR A 497 -16.39 -5.82 -15.21
C THR A 497 -16.61 -6.80 -14.06
N THR A 498 -17.87 -6.97 -13.65
CA THR A 498 -18.19 -7.91 -12.56
C THR A 498 -18.19 -9.35 -13.06
N VAL A 499 -18.14 -10.33 -12.15
CA VAL A 499 -18.33 -11.76 -12.46
C VAL A 499 -19.65 -12.04 -13.22
N GLY A 500 -20.65 -11.16 -13.09
CA GLY A 500 -21.91 -11.21 -13.85
C GLY A 500 -21.82 -10.69 -15.30
N GLY A 501 -20.66 -10.19 -15.74
CA GLY A 501 -20.45 -9.57 -17.05
C GLY A 501 -20.94 -8.13 -17.16
N LEU A 502 -21.27 -7.46 -16.05
CA LEU A 502 -21.68 -6.06 -16.05
C LEU A 502 -20.44 -5.15 -16.02
N THR A 503 -20.27 -4.31 -17.04
CA THR A 503 -19.27 -3.25 -17.02
C THR A 503 -19.73 -2.07 -16.16
N ALA A 504 -18.87 -1.63 -15.26
CA ALA A 504 -19.07 -0.52 -14.34
C ALA A 504 -17.74 0.22 -14.09
N THR A 505 -17.66 1.02 -13.03
CA THR A 505 -16.43 1.76 -12.67
C THR A 505 -16.17 1.74 -11.18
N THR A 506 -14.89 1.92 -10.81
CA THR A 506 -14.42 2.15 -9.44
C THR A 506 -13.54 3.40 -9.42
N ALA A 507 -13.48 4.09 -8.28
CA ALA A 507 -12.55 5.20 -8.08
C ALA A 507 -11.11 4.66 -8.08
N GLY A 508 -10.25 5.17 -8.98
CA GLY A 508 -8.83 4.80 -9.05
C GLY A 508 -8.02 5.46 -7.94
N ILE A 509 -8.16 6.78 -7.77
CA ILE A 509 -7.67 7.53 -6.60
C ILE A 509 -8.28 6.98 -5.30
N GLY A 510 -7.42 6.70 -4.31
CA GLY A 510 -7.83 6.26 -2.98
C GLY A 510 -7.96 7.41 -1.99
N ILE A 511 -7.06 8.39 -2.07
CA ILE A 511 -7.02 9.54 -1.16
C ILE A 511 -6.31 10.73 -1.84
N VAL A 512 -6.56 11.96 -1.37
CA VAL A 512 -5.80 13.14 -1.79
C VAL A 512 -5.01 13.73 -0.62
N ALA A 513 -3.87 14.33 -0.92
CA ALA A 513 -3.03 14.99 0.08
C ALA A 513 -2.42 16.29 -0.48
N PRO A 514 -1.88 17.17 0.39
CA PRO A 514 -1.10 18.33 -0.02
C PRO A 514 -0.01 17.90 -1.02
N GLY A 515 -0.08 18.33 -2.28
CA GLY A 515 0.84 17.85 -3.33
C GLY A 515 1.91 18.85 -3.75
N ASP A 516 2.00 19.98 -3.08
CA ASP A 516 2.80 21.13 -3.46
C ASP A 516 3.79 21.39 -2.30
N ILE A 517 5.13 21.51 -2.45
CA ILE A 517 6.05 21.69 -1.29
C ILE A 517 7.21 22.70 -1.44
N ARG A 518 7.46 23.49 -0.39
CA ARG A 518 8.58 24.42 -0.15
C ARG A 518 9.33 24.07 1.12
N ASN A 519 10.49 24.70 1.29
CA ASN A 519 11.40 24.49 2.43
C ASN A 519 11.87 23.04 2.57
N TYR A 520 11.79 22.28 1.48
CA TYR A 520 12.33 20.93 1.37
C TYR A 520 13.84 20.96 1.20
N PHE A 521 14.49 19.83 1.50
CA PHE A 521 15.95 19.69 1.41
C PHE A 521 16.41 19.83 -0.05
N ASP A 522 17.40 20.69 -0.29
CA ASP A 522 18.02 20.85 -1.60
C ASP A 522 18.78 19.58 -1.99
N SER A 523 18.58 19.14 -3.23
CA SER A 523 19.37 18.07 -3.82
C SER A 523 20.85 18.43 -3.99
N THR A 524 21.17 19.69 -4.29
CA THR A 524 22.53 20.09 -4.70
C THR A 524 23.37 20.66 -3.55
N SER A 525 22.74 21.03 -2.44
CA SER A 525 23.40 21.61 -1.27
C SER A 525 22.79 21.08 0.03
N ASN A 526 23.48 21.24 1.15
CA ASN A 526 22.95 20.94 2.48
C ASN A 526 22.05 22.08 3.01
N GLY A 527 21.20 22.63 2.13
CA GLY A 527 20.28 23.74 2.41
C GLY A 527 18.86 23.41 1.96
N TYR A 528 18.03 24.45 1.81
CA TYR A 528 16.57 24.29 1.61
C TYR A 528 16.10 25.10 0.42
N VAL A 529 15.14 24.56 -0.32
CA VAL A 529 14.56 25.22 -1.49
C VAL A 529 13.22 25.87 -1.12
N ALA A 530 13.18 27.20 -1.16
CA ALA A 530 11.96 27.96 -0.86
C ALA A 530 10.96 28.04 -2.04
N THR A 531 11.35 27.60 -3.24
CA THR A 531 10.59 27.73 -4.50
C THR A 531 9.77 26.49 -4.87
N GLY A 532 8.83 26.67 -5.80
CA GLY A 532 7.87 25.69 -6.34
C GLY A 532 8.41 24.27 -6.57
N VAL A 533 7.81 23.23 -5.96
CA VAL A 533 7.73 21.88 -6.54
C VAL A 533 6.48 21.10 -6.12
N GLY A 534 5.69 20.61 -7.08
CA GLY A 534 4.41 19.96 -6.76
C GLY A 534 3.85 19.01 -7.81
N GLY A 535 2.88 18.19 -7.38
CA GLY A 535 2.26 17.07 -8.11
C GLY A 535 1.94 15.89 -7.19
N CYS A 536 1.33 14.82 -7.71
CA CYS A 536 1.03 13.64 -6.88
C CYS A 536 2.29 12.95 -6.32
N SER A 537 3.45 13.22 -6.91
CA SER A 537 4.72 12.61 -6.49
C SER A 537 5.18 13.14 -5.14
N ILE A 538 4.64 14.28 -4.72
CA ILE A 538 4.82 14.89 -3.41
C ILE A 538 3.67 14.52 -2.46
N ALA A 539 2.44 14.39 -2.98
CA ALA A 539 1.30 13.93 -2.19
C ALA A 539 1.46 12.48 -1.71
N ALA A 540 1.96 11.58 -2.57
CA ALA A 540 2.19 10.17 -2.25
C ALA A 540 3.12 9.95 -1.03
N PRO A 541 4.31 10.58 -0.91
CA PRO A 541 5.20 10.40 0.24
C PRO A 541 4.63 11.04 1.50
N ILE A 542 3.84 12.11 1.38
CA ILE A 542 3.10 12.67 2.51
C ILE A 542 2.12 11.62 3.08
N VAL A 543 1.38 10.95 2.20
CA VAL A 543 0.51 9.84 2.59
C VAL A 543 1.30 8.66 3.14
N ALA A 544 2.46 8.32 2.56
CA ALA A 544 3.32 7.26 3.03
C ALA A 544 3.79 7.49 4.48
N GLY A 545 4.22 8.73 4.80
CA GLY A 545 4.57 9.13 6.15
C GLY A 545 3.36 9.07 7.10
N GLY A 546 2.18 9.51 6.64
CA GLY A 546 0.93 9.40 7.38
C GLY A 546 0.54 7.95 7.72
N VAL A 547 0.70 7.01 6.78
CA VAL A 547 0.49 5.57 7.00
C VAL A 547 1.47 5.01 8.03
N GLY A 548 2.73 5.45 8.02
CA GLY A 548 3.72 5.02 9.00
C GLY A 548 3.41 5.52 10.41
N ALA A 549 2.99 6.78 10.56
CA ALA A 549 2.54 7.33 11.85
C ALA A 549 1.28 6.60 12.36
N LEU A 550 0.34 6.29 11.46
CA LEU A 550 -0.84 5.50 11.76
C LEU A 550 -0.48 4.06 12.19
N ARG A 551 0.54 3.43 11.58
CA ARG A 551 1.04 2.11 12.02
C ARG A 551 1.56 2.14 13.45
N ASP A 552 2.42 3.12 13.76
CA ASP A 552 2.98 3.31 15.10
C ASP A 552 1.85 3.45 16.15
N ALA A 553 0.90 4.33 15.86
CA ALA A 553 -0.28 4.55 16.68
C ALA A 553 -1.13 3.27 16.87
N LEU A 554 -1.52 2.58 15.80
CA LEU A 554 -2.35 1.37 15.90
C LEU A 554 -1.65 0.22 16.64
N LYS A 555 -0.32 0.08 16.47
CA LYS A 555 0.47 -0.89 17.24
C LYS A 555 0.61 -0.53 18.71
N TYR A 556 0.65 0.75 19.08
CA TYR A 556 0.64 1.18 20.48
C TYR A 556 -0.60 0.65 21.22
N PHE A 557 -1.75 0.63 20.56
CA PHE A 557 -3.00 0.04 21.08
C PHE A 557 -3.10 -1.49 20.94
N GLY A 558 -2.02 -2.15 20.51
CA GLY A 558 -1.94 -3.61 20.36
C GLY A 558 -2.74 -4.17 19.18
N TRP A 559 -3.10 -3.35 18.19
CA TRP A 559 -3.85 -3.82 17.02
C TRP A 559 -2.91 -4.43 15.96
N GLY A 560 -3.49 -5.27 15.11
CA GLY A 560 -2.79 -6.06 14.09
C GLY A 560 -2.30 -5.26 12.87
N ALA A 561 -1.66 -4.10 13.08
CA ALA A 561 -1.16 -3.20 12.02
C ALA A 561 0.05 -3.73 11.22
N ASN A 562 0.14 -5.06 11.10
CA ASN A 562 1.00 -5.77 10.15
C ASN A 562 0.24 -6.15 8.86
N ASP A 563 -1.07 -5.90 8.76
CA ASP A 563 -1.83 -6.06 7.51
C ASP A 563 -1.89 -4.72 6.75
N ALA A 564 -1.42 -4.71 5.51
CA ALA A 564 -1.41 -3.51 4.67
C ALA A 564 -2.82 -2.99 4.37
N ARG A 565 -3.78 -3.89 4.17
CA ARG A 565 -5.18 -3.59 3.86
C ARG A 565 -5.84 -2.97 5.09
N MET A 566 -5.55 -3.48 6.29
CA MET A 566 -5.99 -2.84 7.53
C MET A 566 -5.52 -1.39 7.57
N LEU A 567 -4.23 -1.12 7.35
CA LEU A 567 -3.67 0.23 7.38
C LEU A 567 -4.30 1.17 6.35
N MET A 568 -4.39 0.76 5.08
CA MET A 568 -5.07 1.53 4.03
C MET A 568 -6.51 1.86 4.43
N THR A 569 -7.24 0.90 4.95
CA THR A 569 -8.64 1.09 5.35
C THR A 569 -8.79 2.00 6.58
N ASN A 570 -7.87 1.93 7.54
CA ASN A 570 -7.85 2.83 8.70
C ASN A 570 -7.45 4.27 8.28
N LEU A 571 -6.66 4.44 7.21
CA LEU A 571 -6.42 5.75 6.61
C LEU A 571 -7.67 6.27 5.87
N PHE A 572 -8.39 5.40 5.17
CA PHE A 572 -9.61 5.76 4.46
C PHE A 572 -10.75 6.23 5.38
N VAL A 573 -10.91 5.61 6.56
CA VAL A 573 -11.95 6.02 7.53
C VAL A 573 -11.65 7.37 8.19
N LEU A 574 -10.37 7.76 8.21
CA LEU A 574 -9.89 9.05 8.69
C LEU A 574 -10.12 10.19 7.69
N ALA A 575 -10.19 9.89 6.39
CA ALA A 575 -10.30 10.91 5.35
C ALA A 575 -11.66 11.64 5.34
N ASP A 576 -11.62 12.91 4.93
CA ASP A 576 -12.70 13.90 5.17
C ASP A 576 -13.80 13.97 4.10
N ALA A 577 -13.90 12.99 3.20
CA ALA A 577 -14.92 12.89 2.13
C ALA A 577 -15.15 14.15 1.27
N THR A 578 -14.21 15.10 1.20
CA THR A 578 -14.31 16.14 0.17
C THR A 578 -14.14 15.53 -1.22
N ASN A 579 -14.84 16.05 -2.23
CA ASN A 579 -14.56 15.77 -3.64
C ASN A 579 -13.33 16.54 -4.18
N GLY A 580 -12.78 17.46 -3.37
CA GLY A 580 -11.68 18.33 -3.78
C GLY A 580 -12.05 19.32 -4.91
N THR A 581 -13.33 19.52 -5.18
CA THR A 581 -13.85 20.56 -6.08
C THR A 581 -14.56 21.68 -5.32
N THR A 582 -14.73 21.53 -4.00
CA THR A 582 -15.32 22.53 -3.12
C THR A 582 -14.53 22.63 -1.82
N PRO A 583 -14.40 23.82 -1.23
CA PRO A 583 -13.67 24.03 0.03
C PRO A 583 -14.31 23.33 1.25
N PHE A 584 -15.59 22.92 1.14
CA PHE A 584 -16.35 22.37 2.24
C PHE A 584 -15.98 20.90 2.57
N PHE A 585 -16.12 20.55 3.85
CA PHE A 585 -15.98 19.19 4.36
C PHE A 585 -17.14 18.29 3.91
N GLU A 586 -16.88 16.98 3.79
CA GLU A 586 -17.88 15.91 3.66
C GLU A 586 -19.06 16.17 2.73
N VAL A 587 -18.76 16.54 1.48
CA VAL A 587 -19.76 16.60 0.41
C VAL A 587 -20.20 15.22 -0.09
N ASN A 588 -19.43 14.15 0.21
CA ASN A 588 -19.68 12.81 -0.32
C ASN A 588 -20.02 11.75 0.75
N ASN A 589 -21.21 11.16 0.62
CA ASN A 589 -21.66 9.99 1.39
C ASN A 589 -21.18 8.64 0.80
N ARG A 590 -20.27 8.67 -0.18
CA ARG A 590 -19.71 7.53 -0.91
C ARG A 590 -18.25 7.82 -1.26
N VAL A 591 -17.52 6.84 -1.80
CA VAL A 591 -16.19 7.09 -2.40
C VAL A 591 -16.36 7.97 -3.64
N ASP A 592 -15.53 8.98 -3.78
CA ASP A 592 -15.51 9.94 -4.89
C ASP A 592 -14.61 9.47 -6.03
N ASP A 593 -15.03 9.70 -7.26
CA ASP A 593 -14.32 9.27 -8.46
C ASP A 593 -13.01 10.06 -8.71
N TRP A 594 -12.82 11.21 -8.05
CA TRP A 594 -11.67 12.12 -8.24
C TRP A 594 -10.77 12.21 -7.02
N SER A 595 -11.34 12.20 -5.80
CA SER A 595 -10.59 12.30 -4.53
C SER A 595 -10.57 11.01 -3.70
N GLY A 596 -11.25 9.95 -4.13
CA GLY A 596 -11.37 8.71 -3.37
C GLY A 596 -12.15 8.92 -2.07
N TYR A 597 -11.49 8.68 -0.93
CA TYR A 597 -12.08 8.93 0.39
C TYR A 597 -12.01 10.40 0.86
N GLY A 598 -11.46 11.30 0.04
CA GLY A 598 -11.23 12.70 0.38
C GLY A 598 -9.79 12.98 0.83
N ARG A 599 -9.60 14.05 1.59
CA ARG A 599 -8.26 14.46 2.05
C ARG A 599 -7.77 13.57 3.17
N MET A 600 -6.47 13.25 3.13
CA MET A 600 -5.80 12.61 4.26
C MET A 600 -5.90 13.51 5.49
N TRP A 601 -6.46 12.95 6.55
CA TRP A 601 -6.83 13.71 7.73
C TRP A 601 -6.65 12.87 8.99
N LEU A 602 -5.46 12.93 9.57
CA LEU A 602 -4.98 12.07 10.65
C LEU A 602 -5.51 12.50 12.03
N HIS A 603 -6.84 12.62 12.14
CA HIS A 603 -7.52 12.74 13.43
C HIS A 603 -7.11 11.58 14.35
N TRP A 604 -6.83 11.87 15.63
CA TRP A 604 -6.48 10.82 16.59
C TRP A 604 -7.04 11.12 17.98
N PRO A 605 -7.67 10.14 18.66
CA PRO A 605 -8.19 10.37 19.99
C PRO A 605 -7.02 10.52 20.96
N ASN A 606 -6.85 11.71 21.53
CA ASN A 606 -5.88 11.89 22.60
C ASN A 606 -6.40 11.23 23.88
N ILE A 607 -6.02 9.97 24.09
CA ILE A 607 -6.30 9.20 25.31
C ILE A 607 -5.53 9.72 26.54
N ASN A 608 -4.53 10.57 26.35
CA ASN A 608 -3.66 11.06 27.40
C ASN A 608 -3.91 12.56 27.65
N ALA A 609 -4.80 12.86 28.59
CA ALA A 609 -5.12 14.24 28.97
C ALA A 609 -3.89 15.07 29.43
N ALA A 610 -2.77 14.44 29.79
CA ALA A 610 -1.52 15.12 30.11
C ALA A 610 -0.67 15.48 28.88
N ALA A 611 -0.94 14.90 27.71
CA ALA A 611 -0.21 15.14 26.47
C ALA A 611 -0.69 16.38 25.68
N GLY A 612 -1.80 17.00 26.09
CA GLY A 612 -2.37 18.19 25.45
C GLY A 612 -3.89 18.14 25.39
N PRO A 613 -4.54 19.13 24.75
CA PRO A 613 -5.96 19.02 24.43
C PRO A 613 -6.21 17.79 23.56
N SER A 614 -7.36 17.15 23.73
CA SER A 614 -7.80 16.16 22.76
C SER A 614 -8.19 16.82 21.45
N ASP A 615 -8.07 16.05 20.38
CA ASP A 615 -8.79 16.34 19.15
C ASP A 615 -10.28 16.54 19.50
N PRO A 616 -10.85 17.75 19.30
CA PRO A 616 -12.21 18.04 19.74
C PRO A 616 -13.25 17.21 18.98
N TRP A 617 -12.89 16.71 17.78
CA TRP A 617 -13.70 15.87 16.93
C TRP A 617 -13.72 14.40 17.39
N LEU A 618 -12.73 13.97 18.19
CA LEU A 618 -12.65 12.63 18.78
C LEU A 618 -12.72 12.67 20.31
N ALA A 619 -13.58 13.54 20.84
CA ALA A 619 -13.98 13.53 22.24
C ALA A 619 -14.76 12.24 22.59
N ALA A 620 -14.83 11.91 23.88
CA ALA A 620 -15.66 10.80 24.35
C ALA A 620 -17.15 11.18 24.37
N PRO A 621 -18.07 10.27 23.99
CA PRO A 621 -17.83 8.87 23.62
C PRO A 621 -17.31 8.69 22.18
N PHE A 622 -16.15 8.06 22.03
CA PHE A 622 -15.62 7.60 20.74
C PHE A 622 -15.40 6.09 20.77
N GLY A 623 -15.34 5.49 19.60
CA GLY A 623 -15.05 4.08 19.39
C GLY A 623 -14.31 3.85 18.08
N TRP A 624 -13.59 2.75 17.98
CA TRP A 624 -12.90 2.36 16.77
C TRP A 624 -12.90 0.84 16.64
N GLY A 625 -13.09 0.35 15.43
CA GLY A 625 -12.99 -1.08 15.12
C GLY A 625 -12.45 -1.33 13.72
N TRP A 626 -11.98 -2.55 13.50
CA TRP A 626 -11.68 -3.08 12.17
C TRP A 626 -11.98 -4.57 12.19
N ARG A 627 -12.37 -5.15 11.05
CA ARG A 627 -12.43 -6.61 10.88
C ARG A 627 -12.14 -6.98 9.43
N THR A 628 -11.99 -8.27 9.18
CA THR A 628 -11.80 -8.86 7.85
C THR A 628 -12.72 -10.06 7.71
N PHE A 629 -13.34 -10.23 6.54
CA PHE A 629 -14.20 -11.36 6.20
C PHE A 629 -13.76 -12.00 4.89
N VAL A 630 -14.20 -13.23 4.65
CA VAL A 630 -14.26 -13.81 3.30
C VAL A 630 -15.74 -13.91 2.93
N ILE A 631 -16.13 -13.36 1.78
CA ILE A 631 -17.50 -13.37 1.29
C ILE A 631 -17.53 -14.13 -0.04
N TYR A 632 -18.42 -15.11 -0.12
CA TYR A 632 -18.72 -15.86 -1.35
C TYR A 632 -19.95 -15.28 -2.08
N GLN A 633 -20.08 -15.56 -3.38
CA GLN A 633 -21.29 -15.23 -4.14
C GLN A 633 -22.56 -15.78 -3.46
N GLY A 634 -23.57 -14.92 -3.33
CA GLY A 634 -24.85 -15.20 -2.64
C GLY A 634 -24.77 -15.20 -1.12
N GLN A 635 -23.60 -15.00 -0.50
CA GLN A 635 -23.45 -14.95 0.95
C GLN A 635 -23.82 -13.55 1.48
N THR A 636 -24.55 -13.54 2.60
CA THR A 636 -24.73 -12.35 3.43
C THR A 636 -23.94 -12.53 4.74
N VAL A 637 -23.19 -11.51 5.13
CA VAL A 637 -22.49 -11.42 6.42
C VAL A 637 -23.02 -10.21 7.18
N GLU A 638 -23.38 -10.40 8.45
CA GLU A 638 -23.86 -9.35 9.34
C GLU A 638 -23.02 -9.29 10.61
N TRP A 639 -22.78 -8.09 11.12
CA TRP A 639 -22.07 -7.89 12.40
C TRP A 639 -22.56 -6.64 13.11
N SER A 640 -22.55 -6.70 14.45
CA SER A 640 -22.81 -5.53 15.29
C SER A 640 -21.64 -4.56 15.22
N VAL A 641 -21.94 -3.28 15.43
CA VAL A 641 -20.95 -2.22 15.38
C VAL A 641 -20.79 -1.65 16.77
N GLY A 642 -19.59 -1.76 17.36
CA GLY A 642 -19.38 -1.47 18.78
C GLY A 642 -20.04 -2.53 19.66
N SER A 643 -21.38 -2.52 19.74
CA SER A 643 -22.18 -3.47 20.53
C SER A 643 -23.49 -3.86 19.82
N SER A 644 -24.22 -4.82 20.37
CA SER A 644 -25.59 -5.14 19.94
C SER A 644 -26.67 -4.25 20.56
N ALA A 645 -26.27 -3.27 21.38
CA ALA A 645 -27.18 -2.34 22.05
C ALA A 645 -27.43 -1.09 21.17
N ALA A 646 -28.36 -0.24 21.60
CA ALA A 646 -28.60 1.04 20.97
C ALA A 646 -27.42 2.00 21.19
N GLU A 647 -27.00 2.70 20.15
CA GLU A 647 -25.88 3.63 20.21
C GLU A 647 -26.15 4.84 21.13
N PRO A 648 -25.15 5.31 21.90
CA PRO A 648 -25.33 6.44 22.82
C PRO A 648 -25.80 7.70 22.10
N SER A 649 -26.69 8.46 22.72
CA SER A 649 -27.17 9.74 22.17
C SER A 649 -26.11 10.86 22.13
N GLY A 650 -24.92 10.61 22.68
CA GLY A 650 -23.76 11.50 22.58
C GLY A 650 -22.88 11.25 21.35
N ILE A 651 -23.20 10.24 20.54
CA ILE A 651 -22.57 10.02 19.24
C ILE A 651 -23.02 11.11 18.27
N THR A 652 -22.05 11.73 17.59
CA THR A 652 -22.26 12.81 16.63
C THR A 652 -22.01 12.38 15.19
N GLU A 653 -21.24 11.31 14.96
CA GLU A 653 -20.72 10.99 13.62
C GLU A 653 -20.22 9.53 13.52
N TRP A 654 -20.57 8.82 12.44
CA TRP A 654 -20.18 7.42 12.17
C TRP A 654 -19.56 7.26 10.79
N LYS A 655 -18.25 6.96 10.74
CA LYS A 655 -17.48 6.78 9.50
C LYS A 655 -17.11 5.32 9.27
N TRP A 656 -17.22 4.94 8.01
CA TRP A 656 -16.95 3.60 7.51
C TRP A 656 -16.08 3.66 6.27
N ALA A 657 -15.01 2.88 6.27
CA ALA A 657 -14.27 2.60 5.06
C ALA A 657 -14.11 1.09 4.89
N LEU A 658 -14.14 0.64 3.64
CA LEU A 658 -14.08 -0.76 3.28
C LEU A 658 -13.40 -0.89 1.92
N MET A 659 -12.52 -1.89 1.80
CA MET A 659 -11.91 -2.26 0.53
C MET A 659 -11.83 -3.78 0.39
N TRP A 660 -11.81 -4.23 -0.85
CA TRP A 660 -11.26 -5.53 -1.22
C TRP A 660 -10.27 -5.34 -2.37
N THR A 661 -9.44 -6.36 -2.59
CA THR A 661 -8.45 -6.36 -3.66
C THR A 661 -8.82 -7.42 -4.69
N GLU A 662 -8.84 -7.07 -5.96
CA GLU A 662 -9.09 -7.99 -7.08
C GLU A 662 -7.89 -7.98 -8.02
N SER A 663 -7.35 -9.17 -8.32
CA SER A 663 -6.22 -9.31 -9.25
C SER A 663 -6.63 -9.06 -10.71
N ASP A 664 -7.88 -9.37 -11.07
CA ASP A 664 -8.45 -9.20 -12.40
C ASP A 664 -9.66 -8.25 -12.32
N PHE A 665 -9.52 -7.03 -12.86
CA PHE A 665 -10.62 -6.05 -12.88
C PHE A 665 -11.69 -6.37 -13.93
N THR A 666 -11.55 -7.45 -14.70
CA THR A 666 -12.60 -7.97 -15.59
C THR A 666 -13.51 -9.02 -14.92
N GLN A 667 -13.17 -9.46 -13.70
CA GLN A 667 -13.94 -10.44 -12.91
C GLN A 667 -14.15 -9.98 -11.45
N VAL A 668 -14.50 -8.71 -11.25
CA VAL A 668 -14.69 -8.10 -9.92
C VAL A 668 -15.89 -8.72 -9.18
N ALA A 669 -15.70 -9.04 -7.89
CA ALA A 669 -16.82 -9.41 -7.02
C ALA A 669 -17.76 -8.22 -6.77
N ASP A 670 -19.05 -8.46 -6.90
CA ASP A 670 -20.09 -7.46 -6.64
C ASP A 670 -20.55 -7.57 -5.18
N ILE A 671 -20.26 -6.51 -4.39
CA ILE A 671 -20.54 -6.46 -2.95
C ILE A 671 -21.38 -5.22 -2.63
N ILE A 672 -22.62 -5.46 -2.22
CA ILE A 672 -23.49 -4.46 -1.61
C ILE A 672 -23.17 -4.36 -0.12
N ILE A 673 -23.09 -3.13 0.41
CA ILE A 673 -23.06 -2.89 1.85
C ILE A 673 -24.24 -2.05 2.33
N GLU A 674 -24.75 -2.36 3.51
CA GLU A 674 -25.85 -1.67 4.18
C GLU A 674 -25.49 -1.46 5.65
N ALA A 675 -25.83 -0.29 6.19
CA ALA A 675 -26.00 -0.07 7.63
C ALA A 675 -27.49 -0.24 7.95
N ILE A 676 -27.83 -1.04 8.95
CA ILE A 676 -29.21 -1.42 9.31
C ILE A 676 -29.46 -1.24 10.81
N ASP A 677 -30.71 -0.94 11.19
CA ASP A 677 -31.14 -0.86 12.59
C ASP A 677 -31.83 -2.17 13.00
N LYS A 678 -31.14 -2.98 13.81
CA LYS A 678 -31.69 -4.24 14.35
C LYS A 678 -32.84 -4.02 15.32
N CYS A 679 -32.92 -2.85 15.96
CA CYS A 679 -33.99 -2.55 16.91
C CYS A 679 -35.26 -2.03 16.22
N ASP A 680 -35.18 -1.67 14.94
CA ASP A 680 -36.30 -1.29 14.06
C ASP A 680 -36.48 -2.31 12.91
N GLY A 681 -36.34 -3.60 13.22
CA GLY A 681 -36.69 -4.70 12.31
C GLY A 681 -35.87 -4.78 11.03
N ASP A 682 -34.55 -4.53 11.11
CA ASP A 682 -33.61 -4.48 9.99
C ASP A 682 -33.84 -3.31 9.01
N ARG A 683 -34.42 -2.20 9.48
CA ARG A 683 -34.55 -0.99 8.65
C ARG A 683 -33.18 -0.53 8.15
N VAL A 684 -33.02 -0.46 6.84
CA VAL A 684 -31.81 0.09 6.20
C VAL A 684 -31.72 1.58 6.52
N LEU A 685 -30.60 1.97 7.13
CA LEU A 685 -30.24 3.34 7.45
C LEU A 685 -29.52 3.99 6.27
N ARG A 686 -28.48 3.32 5.77
CA ARG A 686 -27.68 3.72 4.60
C ARG A 686 -27.25 2.48 3.80
N SER A 687 -26.91 2.66 2.53
CA SER A 687 -26.40 1.59 1.67
C SER A 687 -25.49 2.14 0.58
N ASP A 688 -24.48 1.37 0.20
CA ASP A 688 -23.64 1.61 -0.98
C ASP A 688 -23.74 0.39 -1.92
N VAL A 689 -24.53 0.58 -2.98
CA VAL A 689 -24.83 -0.40 -4.04
C VAL A 689 -24.02 -0.17 -5.33
N THR A 690 -22.94 0.60 -5.26
CA THR A 690 -22.03 0.80 -6.42
C THR A 690 -21.22 -0.47 -6.73
N PHE A 691 -20.46 -0.47 -7.83
CA PHE A 691 -19.52 -1.56 -8.17
C PHE A 691 -18.06 -1.22 -7.79
N SER A 692 -17.87 -0.18 -6.96
CA SER A 692 -16.55 0.27 -6.53
C SER A 692 -15.91 -0.73 -5.57
N LEU A 693 -14.63 -1.07 -5.80
CA LEU A 693 -13.79 -1.91 -4.93
C LEU A 693 -13.54 -1.29 -3.54
N ARG A 694 -13.92 -0.02 -3.39
CA ARG A 694 -13.80 0.80 -2.18
C ARG A 694 -15.17 1.37 -1.84
N LYS A 695 -15.60 1.29 -0.59
CA LYS A 695 -16.94 1.70 -0.13
C LYS A 695 -16.85 2.60 1.10
N ARG A 696 -17.64 3.67 1.12
CA ARG A 696 -17.82 4.55 2.27
C ARG A 696 -19.28 4.53 2.71
N ILE A 697 -19.52 4.49 4.01
CA ILE A 697 -20.79 4.91 4.60
C ILE A 697 -20.46 6.00 5.62
N HIS A 698 -21.20 7.11 5.53
CA HIS A 698 -21.20 8.15 6.53
C HIS A 698 -22.62 8.32 7.07
N MET A 699 -22.74 8.55 8.37
CA MET A 699 -24.02 8.75 9.08
C MET A 699 -23.83 9.77 10.20
N ASP A 700 -24.67 10.81 10.19
CA ASP A 700 -24.67 11.83 11.25
C ASP A 700 -25.23 11.25 12.56
N GLY A 701 -24.98 11.92 13.69
CA GLY A 701 -25.50 11.49 15.01
C GLY A 701 -27.01 11.25 15.04
N SER A 702 -27.80 12.06 14.31
CA SER A 702 -29.26 11.85 14.19
C SER A 702 -29.65 10.56 13.44
N GLU A 703 -28.72 9.99 12.68
CA GLU A 703 -28.89 8.74 11.93
C GLU A 703 -28.44 7.50 12.69
N VAL A 704 -27.77 7.63 13.84
CA VAL A 704 -27.25 6.50 14.64
C VAL A 704 -27.71 6.52 16.10
N ALA A 705 -27.90 7.69 16.71
CA ALA A 705 -28.28 7.82 18.11
C ALA A 705 -29.56 7.04 18.44
N GLY A 706 -29.48 6.17 19.45
CA GLY A 706 -30.59 5.32 19.90
C GLY A 706 -30.93 4.14 19.00
N LYS A 707 -30.11 3.85 17.97
CA LYS A 707 -30.32 2.74 17.02
C LYS A 707 -29.37 1.60 17.28
N CYS A 708 -29.79 0.38 16.99
CA CYS A 708 -28.95 -0.80 17.17
C CYS A 708 -28.26 -1.10 15.84
N VAL A 709 -27.22 -0.32 15.56
CA VAL A 709 -26.60 -0.28 14.23
C VAL A 709 -25.78 -1.55 13.98
N TYR A 710 -26.13 -2.23 12.90
CA TYR A 710 -25.43 -3.38 12.36
C TYR A 710 -25.02 -3.07 10.94
N MET A 711 -23.99 -3.77 10.47
CA MET A 711 -23.70 -3.84 9.04
C MET A 711 -24.22 -5.13 8.45
N ARG A 712 -24.50 -5.04 7.15
CA ARG A 712 -24.75 -6.18 6.29
C ARG A 712 -23.92 -6.00 5.01
N ALA A 713 -23.07 -6.98 4.71
CA ALA A 713 -22.41 -7.11 3.41
C ALA A 713 -23.02 -8.29 2.65
N ARG A 714 -23.30 -8.13 1.35
CA ARG A 714 -23.89 -9.17 0.49
C ARG A 714 -23.04 -9.32 -0.77
N GLY A 715 -22.48 -10.50 -1.01
CA GLY A 715 -21.92 -10.87 -2.31
C GLY A 715 -23.05 -11.31 -3.25
N LEU A 716 -23.09 -10.80 -4.48
CA LEU A 716 -24.17 -11.06 -5.46
C LEU A 716 -23.88 -12.20 -6.44
#